data_AF-A0A7W9KLA5-F1
#
_entry.id   AF-A0A7W9KLA5-F1
#
_cell.length_a   1.000
_cell.length_b   1.000
_cell.length_c   1.000
_cell.angle_alpha   90.00
_cell.angle_beta   90.00
_cell.angle_gamma   90.00
#
_symmetry.space_group_name_H-M   'P 1'
#
loop_
_entity.id
_entity.type
_entity.pdbx_description
1 polymer ?
#
loop_
_entity_poly.entity_id
_entity_poly.type
_entity_poly.pdbx_seq_one_letter_code
_entity_poly.pdbx_strand_id
1 'polypeptide(L)'
;MDAPALIDAQLTMTAFTQLAGRLGGYPFVKVVVDRPGGHIHFINDARYSFHAEYIAAEILGISKAELEAGIDDFNHSVYHAEDRRFYLGILALHTTDDRRMLSLETVEVDTMSGPMLAYFYLAVRAAVDPALPVLVKPANHSQEQLLAEIPTAEVPRIRAHELFSSARFVPLNAGSAHGRLRAFRTEDDYLAAADSLEWYDIIVMHRVPDDVPRLAGIVNADHTTPLSHTNVLASGWQVPNAVQLGIFDRIDAEQLNGRWVRYEVDPAADEITLTPTEDAVDVSRKPAWYAQRIVLEEPESQTSPITSLDRLRLHDRHRYGTKAANLGELHHVLANGSGRLLGFYQVRRPPRENLLPYLAKLLEVPVDADLNDAAIRLLRDNIAVPRGIALPFSVQRRFLESSPRVQQSIGKLKMALELDVPDVDRLCLELQRLIRGTRIPDDLREAVDSALVSELGGVRTFVVRSSSNAEDLAGFSAAGIYESINHVTTADRIFASIKEVWASLVSPRSVRLRQQAGISLDDSYMGVIVQEQVDGAIGGVMVTTNPLNRNDFRNVYVNVSVNSVTEVVSGAELPIQYLYSTVEGDGRTVSLGDAPSDLDVATRQQLQRLAIAGRLLQAHFSPDYTFDSPVDVEWIADEKRITIVQLRPYSA
;
A
#
# COMPACT_ATOMS: atom_id res chain seq x y z
N MET A 1 4.09 26.07 31.88
CA MET A 1 2.94 26.70 32.56
C MET A 1 2.01 25.62 33.07
N ASP A 2 1.39 25.79 34.23
CA ASP A 2 0.34 24.89 34.77
C ASP A 2 -1.06 25.23 34.21
N ALA A 3 -1.14 26.21 33.30
CA ALA A 3 -2.39 26.70 32.74
C ALA A 3 -2.97 25.74 31.67
N PRO A 4 -4.31 25.63 31.58
CA PRO A 4 -5.00 24.82 30.57
C PRO A 4 -4.71 25.23 29.11
N ALA A 5 -4.54 26.53 28.89
CA ALA A 5 -4.33 27.13 27.58
C ALA A 5 -3.70 28.52 27.73
N LEU A 6 -3.09 29.01 26.65
CA LEU A 6 -2.80 30.42 26.45
C LEU A 6 -4.01 31.07 25.75
N ILE A 7 -4.61 32.09 26.37
CA ILE A 7 -5.86 32.72 25.90
C ILE A 7 -5.60 34.19 25.58
N ASP A 8 -6.00 34.63 24.38
CA ASP A 8 -5.92 36.02 23.88
C ASP A 8 -4.55 36.69 24.00
N ALA A 9 -3.51 35.87 24.06
CA ALA A 9 -2.12 36.29 24.15
C ALA A 9 -1.33 35.76 22.96
N GLN A 10 -0.25 36.46 22.63
CA GLN A 10 0.56 36.12 21.47
C GLN A 10 1.28 34.78 21.67
N LEU A 11 1.12 33.86 20.71
CA LEU A 11 1.85 32.61 20.66
C LEU A 11 3.28 32.85 20.16
N THR A 12 4.18 33.09 21.12
CA THR A 12 5.63 33.12 20.88
C THR A 12 6.19 31.71 20.76
N MET A 13 7.42 31.56 20.27
CA MET A 13 8.03 30.24 20.15
C MET A 13 8.31 29.57 21.51
N THR A 14 8.63 30.35 22.54
CA THR A 14 8.72 29.83 23.91
C THR A 14 7.37 29.29 24.39
N ALA A 15 6.27 30.01 24.12
CA ALA A 15 4.93 29.55 24.50
C ALA A 15 4.53 28.30 23.70
N PHE A 16 4.81 28.27 22.39
CA PHE A 16 4.58 27.10 21.54
C PHE A 16 5.25 25.85 22.12
N THR A 17 6.56 25.90 22.39
CA THR A 17 7.31 24.77 22.95
C THR A 17 6.75 24.28 24.29
N GLN A 18 6.18 25.16 25.12
CA GLN A 18 5.60 24.77 26.40
C GLN A 18 4.22 24.10 26.28
N LEU A 19 3.46 24.44 25.22
CA LEU A 19 2.11 23.94 25.00
C LEU A 19 2.07 22.73 24.07
N ALA A 20 3.13 22.53 23.28
CA ALA A 20 3.13 21.61 22.16
C ALA A 20 3.09 20.13 22.57
N GLY A 21 2.29 19.37 21.85
CA GLY A 21 2.41 17.91 21.74
C GLY A 21 3.30 17.53 20.56
N ARG A 22 3.36 16.22 20.25
CA ARG A 22 4.00 15.72 19.02
C ARG A 22 3.05 14.84 18.23
N LEU A 23 3.00 15.04 16.91
CA LEU A 23 2.17 14.25 15.99
C LEU A 23 2.97 14.02 14.70
N GLY A 24 3.25 12.75 14.38
CA GLY A 24 3.99 12.38 13.17
C GLY A 24 5.39 12.98 13.09
N GLY A 25 6.12 13.02 14.20
CA GLY A 25 7.47 13.60 14.33
C GLY A 25 7.47 15.10 14.68
N TYR A 26 6.52 15.87 14.15
CA TYR A 26 6.51 17.33 14.29
C TYR A 26 5.79 17.80 15.57
N PRO A 27 6.29 18.86 16.24
CA PRO A 27 5.58 19.45 17.37
C PRO A 27 4.39 20.30 16.90
N PHE A 28 3.29 20.24 17.64
CA PHE A 28 2.05 20.95 17.29
C PHE A 28 1.35 21.54 18.52
N VAL A 29 0.59 22.62 18.32
CA VAL A 29 -0.28 23.22 19.34
C VAL A 29 -1.72 23.23 18.84
N LYS A 30 -2.66 22.77 19.65
CA LYS A 30 -4.10 22.81 19.30
C LYS A 30 -4.63 24.23 19.48
N VAL A 31 -5.44 24.66 18.54
CA VAL A 31 -6.07 25.99 18.57
C VAL A 31 -7.59 25.88 18.51
N VAL A 32 -8.26 26.73 19.30
CA VAL A 32 -9.71 26.95 19.28
C VAL A 32 -9.94 28.45 19.08
N VAL A 33 -10.74 28.80 18.09
CA VAL A 33 -11.33 30.14 17.96
C VAL A 33 -12.78 30.08 18.39
N ASP A 34 -13.10 30.75 19.48
CA ASP A 34 -14.46 30.92 20.00
C ASP A 34 -15.06 32.20 19.41
N ARG A 35 -15.93 32.03 18.40
CA ARG A 35 -16.40 33.16 17.57
C ARG A 35 -17.18 34.23 18.37
N PRO A 36 -18.11 33.88 19.28
CA PRO A 36 -18.70 34.84 20.21
C PRO A 36 -17.62 35.44 21.12
N GLY A 37 -17.28 36.71 20.90
CA GLY A 37 -16.23 37.42 21.63
C GLY A 37 -14.87 37.45 20.92
N GLY A 38 -14.67 36.58 19.92
CA GLY A 38 -13.43 36.54 19.13
C GLY A 38 -12.22 36.04 19.92
N HIS A 39 -12.45 35.15 20.89
CA HIS A 39 -11.40 34.63 21.76
C HIS A 39 -10.59 33.53 21.05
N ILE A 40 -9.29 33.51 21.28
CA ILE A 40 -8.39 32.48 20.75
C ILE A 40 -7.67 31.76 21.89
N HIS A 41 -7.68 30.43 21.80
CA HIS A 41 -7.14 29.55 22.83
C HIS A 41 -6.11 28.63 22.19
N PHE A 42 -4.89 28.63 22.71
CA PHE A 42 -3.85 27.66 22.39
C PHE A 42 -3.73 26.66 23.54
N ILE A 43 -4.21 25.44 23.31
CA ILE A 43 -4.39 24.42 24.36
C ILE A 43 -3.04 23.83 24.75
N ASN A 44 -2.86 23.58 26.05
CA ASN A 44 -1.75 22.81 26.58
C ASN A 44 -1.99 21.30 26.36
N ASP A 45 -1.25 20.70 25.42
CA ASP A 45 -1.41 19.29 25.03
C ASP A 45 -1.23 18.32 26.19
N ALA A 46 -0.30 18.62 27.12
CA ALA A 46 -0.04 17.79 28.29
C ALA A 46 -1.23 17.69 29.26
N ARG A 47 -2.20 18.61 29.17
CA ARG A 47 -3.38 18.64 30.04
C ARG A 47 -4.65 18.13 29.34
N TYR A 48 -4.78 18.39 28.03
CA TYR A 48 -5.94 17.98 27.24
C TYR A 48 -5.53 17.34 25.92
N SER A 49 -5.84 16.05 25.78
CA SER A 49 -5.53 15.28 24.57
C SER A 49 -6.45 15.63 23.40
N PHE A 50 -7.66 16.14 23.64
CA PHE A 50 -8.62 16.48 22.58
C PHE A 50 -9.22 17.87 22.74
N HIS A 51 -9.52 18.55 21.63
CA HIS A 51 -10.28 19.82 21.63
C HIS A 51 -11.61 19.66 22.35
N ALA A 52 -12.30 18.54 22.13
CA ALA A 52 -13.60 18.26 22.75
C ALA A 52 -13.52 18.26 24.28
N GLU A 53 -12.52 17.62 24.88
CA GLU A 53 -12.33 17.60 26.33
C GLU A 53 -12.02 19.00 26.89
N TYR A 54 -11.21 19.78 26.19
CA TYR A 54 -10.90 21.16 26.57
C TYR A 54 -12.15 22.05 26.52
N ILE A 55 -12.87 22.07 25.39
CA ILE A 55 -14.06 22.88 25.21
C ILE A 55 -15.13 22.50 26.23
N ALA A 56 -15.33 21.19 26.43
CA ALA A 56 -16.25 20.66 27.41
C ALA A 56 -15.96 21.21 28.82
N ALA A 57 -14.73 21.01 29.31
CA ALA A 57 -14.37 21.34 30.68
C ALA A 57 -14.18 22.84 30.93
N GLU A 58 -13.47 23.52 30.04
CA GLU A 58 -12.97 24.88 30.28
C GLU A 58 -13.86 25.98 29.67
N ILE A 59 -14.71 25.66 28.69
CA ILE A 59 -15.57 26.66 28.02
C ILE A 59 -17.05 26.41 28.30
N LEU A 60 -17.52 25.17 28.17
CA LEU A 60 -18.95 24.83 28.32
C LEU A 60 -19.33 24.40 29.74
N GLY A 61 -18.36 23.99 30.57
CA GLY A 61 -18.61 23.50 31.92
C GLY A 61 -19.35 22.17 31.98
N ILE A 62 -19.27 21.35 30.92
CA ILE A 62 -19.87 20.01 30.86
C ILE A 62 -18.87 18.95 31.33
N SER A 63 -19.38 17.91 31.97
CA SER A 63 -18.56 16.81 32.48
C SER A 63 -18.11 15.87 31.36
N LYS A 64 -17.03 15.11 31.60
CA LYS A 64 -16.54 14.09 30.64
C LYS A 64 -17.61 13.04 30.32
N ALA A 65 -18.39 12.61 31.31
CA ALA A 65 -19.46 11.62 31.12
C ALA A 65 -20.58 12.15 30.21
N GLU A 66 -20.93 13.44 30.32
CA GLU A 66 -21.92 14.08 29.44
C GLU A 66 -21.37 14.23 28.01
N LEU A 67 -20.11 14.63 27.86
CA LEU A 67 -19.45 14.69 26.55
C LEU A 67 -19.44 13.31 25.87
N GLU A 68 -19.06 12.26 26.60
CA GLU A 68 -19.02 10.89 26.08
C GLU A 68 -20.42 10.39 25.66
N ALA A 69 -21.46 10.73 26.43
CA ALA A 69 -22.83 10.36 26.11
C ALA A 69 -23.39 11.07 24.86
N GLY A 70 -22.89 12.26 24.53
CA GLY A 70 -23.36 13.09 23.40
C GLY A 70 -22.30 13.41 22.35
N ILE A 71 -21.25 12.58 22.23
CA ILE A 71 -20.05 12.92 21.46
C ILE A 71 -20.32 13.13 19.96
N ASP A 72 -21.27 12.40 19.37
CA ASP A 72 -21.59 12.56 17.95
C ASP A 72 -22.31 13.90 17.68
N ASP A 73 -23.27 14.30 18.53
CA ASP A 73 -23.92 15.61 18.45
C ASP A 73 -22.92 16.74 18.69
N PHE A 74 -22.03 16.58 19.67
CA PHE A 74 -20.95 17.53 19.94
C PHE A 74 -20.05 17.68 18.71
N ASN A 75 -19.55 16.56 18.16
CA ASN A 75 -18.69 16.58 16.97
C ASN A 75 -19.41 17.21 15.77
N HIS A 76 -20.69 16.92 15.57
CA HIS A 76 -21.49 17.57 14.53
C HIS A 76 -21.54 19.09 14.72
N SER A 77 -21.78 19.55 15.95
CA SER A 77 -21.86 20.98 16.27
C SER A 77 -20.55 21.75 16.04
N VAL A 78 -19.39 21.09 16.11
CA VAL A 78 -18.07 21.75 15.99
C VAL A 78 -17.39 21.52 14.64
N TYR A 79 -17.67 20.40 13.94
CA TYR A 79 -17.03 20.08 12.66
C TYR A 79 -17.95 20.27 11.44
N HIS A 80 -19.28 20.22 11.63
CA HIS A 80 -20.23 20.14 10.52
C HIS A 80 -21.24 21.29 10.46
N ALA A 81 -21.65 21.85 11.60
CA ALA A 81 -22.67 22.90 11.62
C ALA A 81 -22.20 24.18 10.91
N GLU A 82 -23.05 24.75 10.05
CA GLU A 82 -22.74 25.95 9.27
C GLU A 82 -22.65 27.22 10.14
N ASP A 83 -23.35 27.26 11.26
CA ASP A 83 -23.35 28.37 12.21
C ASP A 83 -22.47 28.11 13.44
N ARG A 84 -21.65 27.05 13.41
CA ARG A 84 -20.86 26.58 14.56
C ARG A 84 -20.10 27.68 15.28
N ARG A 85 -20.11 27.59 16.61
CA ARG A 85 -19.45 28.51 17.53
C ARG A 85 -17.92 28.45 17.48
N PHE A 86 -17.39 27.22 17.38
CA PHE A 86 -15.96 26.95 17.54
C PHE A 86 -15.32 26.57 16.21
N TYR A 87 -14.17 27.16 15.92
CA TYR A 87 -13.28 26.73 14.84
C TYR A 87 -12.04 26.06 15.44
N LEU A 88 -11.78 24.83 14.99
CA LEU A 88 -10.81 23.93 15.60
C LEU A 88 -9.71 23.62 14.60
N GLY A 89 -8.47 23.55 15.10
CA GLY A 89 -7.35 23.11 14.31
C GLY A 89 -6.09 22.92 15.13
N ILE A 90 -4.97 22.73 14.44
CA ILE A 90 -3.64 22.68 15.02
C ILE A 90 -2.70 23.62 14.27
N LEU A 91 -1.69 24.12 14.98
CA LEU A 91 -0.50 24.75 14.42
C LEU A 91 0.65 23.76 14.52
N ALA A 92 1.10 23.19 13.40
CA ALA A 92 2.26 22.30 13.37
C ALA A 92 3.51 23.05 12.92
N LEU A 93 4.62 22.85 13.63
CA LEU A 93 5.90 23.52 13.33
C LEU A 93 6.75 22.66 12.40
N HIS A 94 7.05 23.21 11.24
CA HIS A 94 7.96 22.63 10.26
C HIS A 94 9.28 23.39 10.27
N THR A 95 10.39 22.65 10.26
CA THR A 95 11.74 23.22 10.21
C THR A 95 12.50 22.62 9.04
N THR A 96 12.94 23.47 8.11
CA THR A 96 13.72 23.07 6.93
C THR A 96 14.88 24.04 6.75
N ASP A 97 16.12 23.54 6.81
CA ASP A 97 17.35 24.33 6.63
C ASP A 97 17.36 25.62 7.48
N ASP A 98 17.12 25.46 8.80
CA ASP A 98 17.01 26.52 9.81
C ASP A 98 15.85 27.52 9.62
N ARG A 99 15.01 27.36 8.58
CA ARG A 99 13.77 28.13 8.42
C ARG A 99 12.62 27.43 9.12
N ARG A 100 11.84 28.21 9.85
CA ARG A 100 10.66 27.74 10.59
C ARG A 100 9.38 28.27 9.95
N MET A 101 8.38 27.42 9.84
CA MET A 101 7.01 27.83 9.50
C MET A 101 5.99 27.05 10.30
N LEU A 102 4.80 27.61 10.43
CA LEU A 102 3.64 26.94 11.01
C LEU A 102 2.63 26.61 9.92
N SER A 103 2.16 25.37 9.88
CA SER A 103 0.94 25.02 9.15
C SER A 103 -0.27 25.09 10.08
N LEU A 104 -1.30 25.83 9.68
CA LEU A 104 -2.62 25.77 10.30
C LEU A 104 -3.42 24.68 9.59
N GLU A 105 -3.78 23.64 10.35
CA GLU A 105 -4.43 22.44 9.83
C GLU A 105 -5.76 22.20 10.53
N THR A 106 -6.79 21.80 9.79
CA THR A 106 -8.05 21.28 10.33
C THR A 106 -8.02 19.76 10.32
N VAL A 107 -8.97 19.13 11.02
CA VAL A 107 -9.15 17.67 10.94
C VAL A 107 -9.81 17.30 9.61
N GLU A 108 -9.52 16.09 9.09
CA GLU A 108 -10.01 15.62 7.78
C GLU A 108 -11.53 15.70 7.61
N VAL A 109 -12.28 15.54 8.71
CA VAL A 109 -13.74 15.54 8.72
C VAL A 109 -14.36 16.94 8.73
N ASP A 110 -13.55 17.98 8.94
CA ASP A 110 -14.04 19.35 9.10
C ASP A 110 -14.56 19.94 7.78
N THR A 111 -15.80 20.43 7.80
CA THR A 111 -16.47 21.01 6.63
C THR A 111 -16.44 22.53 6.61
N MET A 112 -15.36 23.17 7.08
CA MET A 112 -15.23 24.64 7.03
C MET A 112 -15.29 25.11 5.57
N SER A 113 -16.19 26.05 5.30
CA SER A 113 -16.25 26.70 3.99
C SER A 113 -15.05 27.64 3.79
N GLY A 114 -14.80 28.06 2.55
CA GLY A 114 -13.75 29.04 2.24
C GLY A 114 -13.77 30.27 3.16
N PRO A 115 -14.93 30.95 3.35
CA PRO A 115 -15.04 32.07 4.29
C PRO A 115 -14.72 31.71 5.75
N MET A 116 -15.09 30.50 6.22
CA MET A 116 -14.74 30.05 7.57
C MET A 116 -13.23 29.84 7.72
N LEU A 117 -12.61 29.18 6.75
CA LEU A 117 -11.16 28.95 6.72
C LEU A 117 -10.39 30.28 6.69
N ALA A 118 -10.84 31.25 5.89
CA ALA A 118 -10.24 32.59 5.85
C ALA A 118 -10.36 33.32 7.20
N TYR A 119 -11.55 33.30 7.81
CA TYR A 119 -11.73 33.88 9.16
C TYR A 119 -10.83 33.20 10.20
N PHE A 120 -10.81 31.87 10.19
CA PHE A 120 -9.99 31.08 11.11
C PHE A 120 -8.51 31.40 10.95
N TYR A 121 -8.02 31.45 9.71
CA TYR A 121 -6.66 31.85 9.40
C TYR A 121 -6.33 33.25 9.94
N LEU A 122 -7.17 34.25 9.67
CA LEU A 122 -6.93 35.64 10.08
C LEU A 122 -6.90 35.78 11.61
N ALA A 123 -7.81 35.10 12.32
CA ALA A 123 -7.84 35.09 13.78
C ALA A 123 -6.54 34.48 14.36
N VAL A 124 -6.10 33.34 13.82
CA VAL A 124 -4.86 32.68 14.24
C VAL A 124 -3.63 33.52 13.91
N ARG A 125 -3.54 34.06 12.68
CA ARG A 125 -2.44 34.90 12.22
C ARG A 125 -2.27 36.16 13.08
N ALA A 126 -3.37 36.76 13.55
CA ALA A 126 -3.32 37.92 14.44
C ALA A 126 -2.73 37.59 15.82
N ALA A 127 -2.85 36.34 16.28
CA ALA A 127 -2.40 35.90 17.60
C ALA A 127 -1.04 35.19 17.59
N VAL A 128 -0.46 34.88 16.42
CA VAL A 128 0.87 34.27 16.30
C VAL A 128 1.94 35.36 16.13
N ASP A 129 3.16 35.10 16.62
CA ASP A 129 4.32 35.96 16.39
C ASP A 129 4.48 36.32 14.88
N PRO A 130 4.52 37.61 14.50
CA PRO A 130 4.72 38.08 13.12
C PRO A 130 5.97 37.53 12.44
N ALA A 131 7.00 37.17 13.20
CA ALA A 131 8.24 36.60 12.66
C ALA A 131 8.09 35.15 12.16
N LEU A 132 7.03 34.44 12.57
CA LEU A 132 6.76 33.06 12.15
C LEU A 132 5.74 33.04 11.00
N PRO A 133 6.11 32.60 9.79
CA PRO A 133 5.14 32.38 8.71
C PRO A 133 4.07 31.37 9.15
N VAL A 134 2.81 31.67 8.85
CA VAL A 134 1.68 30.75 9.05
C VAL A 134 1.01 30.54 7.70
N LEU A 135 0.90 29.28 7.29
CA LEU A 135 0.21 28.89 6.06
C LEU A 135 -0.92 27.93 6.40
N VAL A 136 -2.05 28.03 5.70
CA VAL A 136 -3.10 27.03 5.80
C VAL A 136 -2.69 25.79 5.03
N LYS A 137 -2.77 24.63 5.67
CA LYS A 137 -2.66 23.34 5.00
C LYS A 137 -4.06 22.74 4.90
N PRO A 138 -4.65 22.67 3.70
CA PRO A 138 -5.95 22.04 3.49
C PRO A 138 -5.93 20.58 3.98
N ALA A 139 -7.00 20.15 4.66
CA ALA A 139 -7.04 18.81 5.24
C ALA A 139 -7.27 17.71 4.18
N ASN A 140 -7.99 18.05 3.11
CA ASN A 140 -8.44 17.17 2.04
C ASN A 140 -8.63 17.94 0.72
N HIS A 141 -8.90 17.21 -0.36
CA HIS A 141 -9.11 17.76 -1.71
C HIS A 141 -10.29 18.73 -1.78
N SER A 142 -11.36 18.53 -1.00
CA SER A 142 -12.49 19.48 -0.96
C SER A 142 -12.07 20.84 -0.40
N GLN A 143 -11.30 20.87 0.69
CA GLN A 143 -10.77 22.13 1.23
C GLN A 143 -9.76 22.79 0.27
N GLU A 144 -8.94 22.01 -0.43
CA GLU A 144 -8.06 22.55 -1.48
C GLU A 144 -8.88 23.27 -2.56
N GLN A 145 -9.99 22.68 -2.99
CA GLN A 145 -10.90 23.27 -3.97
C GLN A 145 -11.56 24.55 -3.43
N LEU A 146 -12.09 24.52 -2.21
CA LEU A 146 -12.71 25.70 -1.58
C LEU A 146 -11.72 26.86 -1.43
N LEU A 147 -10.47 26.57 -1.04
CA LEU A 147 -9.44 27.59 -0.89
C LEU A 147 -8.95 28.12 -2.24
N ALA A 148 -9.01 27.33 -3.32
CA ALA A 148 -8.58 27.76 -4.66
C ALA A 148 -9.31 29.03 -5.16
N GLU A 149 -10.51 29.29 -4.64
CA GLU A 149 -11.30 30.49 -4.95
C GLU A 149 -10.81 31.75 -4.20
N ILE A 150 -9.99 31.58 -3.16
CA ILE A 150 -9.45 32.67 -2.34
C ILE A 150 -8.04 33.02 -2.83
N PRO A 151 -7.64 34.30 -2.93
CA PRO A 151 -6.27 34.67 -3.29
C PRO A 151 -5.23 34.16 -2.28
N THR A 152 -4.10 33.62 -2.75
CA THR A 152 -2.99 33.15 -1.89
C THR A 152 -2.36 34.27 -1.05
N ALA A 153 -2.48 35.53 -1.49
CA ALA A 153 -2.03 36.69 -0.72
C ALA A 153 -2.88 36.96 0.54
N GLU A 154 -4.15 36.53 0.52
CA GLU A 154 -5.08 36.66 1.65
C GLU A 154 -4.96 35.47 2.60
N VAL A 155 -4.92 34.27 2.02
CA VAL A 155 -4.72 33.01 2.76
C VAL A 155 -3.53 32.27 2.13
N PRO A 156 -2.30 32.53 2.63
CA PRO A 156 -1.12 31.75 2.32
C PRO A 156 -1.37 30.29 2.64
N ARG A 157 -0.92 29.40 1.75
CA ARG A 157 -1.21 27.96 1.85
C ARG A 157 -0.03 27.10 1.44
N ILE A 158 -0.04 25.87 1.92
CA ILE A 158 0.91 24.81 1.56
C ILE A 158 0.15 23.49 1.45
N ARG A 159 0.42 22.68 0.42
CA ARG A 159 -0.23 21.37 0.23
C ARG A 159 0.48 20.29 1.02
N ALA A 160 -0.24 19.20 1.30
CA ALA A 160 0.30 18.07 2.05
C ALA A 160 1.54 17.45 1.38
N HIS A 161 1.52 17.28 0.05
CA HIS A 161 2.65 16.72 -0.70
C HIS A 161 3.89 17.62 -0.69
N GLU A 162 3.73 18.95 -0.66
CA GLU A 162 4.85 19.89 -0.59
C GLU A 162 5.61 19.78 0.74
N LEU A 163 4.89 19.47 1.83
CA LEU A 163 5.49 19.16 3.12
C LEU A 163 6.15 17.78 3.12
N PHE A 164 5.47 16.76 2.59
CA PHE A 164 5.99 15.38 2.56
C PHE A 164 7.26 15.23 1.72
N SER A 165 7.36 15.88 0.55
CA SER A 165 8.55 15.84 -0.30
C SER A 165 9.80 16.46 0.35
N SER A 166 9.64 17.19 1.46
CA SER A 166 10.74 17.79 2.21
C SER A 166 11.14 16.99 3.46
N ALA A 167 10.43 15.91 3.77
CA ALA A 167 10.66 15.13 4.98
C ALA A 167 11.98 14.34 4.88
N ARG A 168 12.92 14.61 5.78
CA ARG A 168 14.23 13.93 5.80
C ARG A 168 14.15 12.46 6.24
N PHE A 169 13.09 12.08 6.95
CA PHE A 169 12.90 10.75 7.50
C PHE A 169 11.46 10.27 7.25
N VAL A 170 11.31 9.03 6.76
CA VAL A 170 10.01 8.37 6.62
C VAL A 170 10.12 6.94 7.20
N PRO A 171 9.43 6.63 8.31
CA PRO A 171 9.40 5.28 8.86
C PRO A 171 8.50 4.39 7.99
N LEU A 172 9.09 3.47 7.22
CA LEU A 172 8.34 2.58 6.31
C LEU A 172 7.91 1.30 7.03
N ASN A 173 8.84 0.67 7.75
CA ASN A 173 8.57 -0.45 8.63
C ASN A 173 9.32 -0.23 9.95
N ALA A 174 8.55 -0.02 11.03
CA ALA A 174 9.11 0.21 12.36
C ALA A 174 9.75 -1.06 12.92
N GLY A 175 10.77 -0.89 13.75
CA GLY A 175 11.43 -2.01 14.41
C GLY A 175 12.88 -1.71 14.72
N SER A 176 13.56 -2.73 15.24
CA SER A 176 14.98 -2.65 15.57
C SER A 176 15.71 -3.90 15.13
N ALA A 177 16.93 -3.74 14.65
CA ALA A 177 17.81 -4.84 14.28
C ALA A 177 19.25 -4.58 14.75
N HIS A 178 20.00 -5.66 14.95
CA HIS A 178 21.45 -5.62 15.12
C HIS A 178 22.07 -6.25 13.89
N GLY A 179 23.02 -5.56 13.28
CA GLY A 179 23.59 -6.03 12.03
C GLY A 179 24.82 -5.25 11.59
N ARG A 180 25.47 -5.75 10.54
CA ARG A 180 26.61 -5.07 9.94
C ARG A 180 26.13 -4.11 8.86
N LEU A 181 26.42 -2.83 9.00
CA LEU A 181 26.00 -1.80 8.05
C LEU A 181 26.82 -1.92 6.75
N ARG A 182 26.16 -1.97 5.59
CA ARG A 182 26.78 -2.05 4.26
C ARG A 182 26.18 -0.96 3.38
N ALA A 183 26.95 0.08 3.10
CA ALA A 183 26.51 1.21 2.27
C ALA A 183 27.01 1.06 0.82
N PHE A 184 26.09 1.10 -0.14
CA PHE A 184 26.37 1.03 -1.57
C PHE A 184 25.85 2.29 -2.26
N ARG A 185 26.74 3.03 -2.93
CA ARG A 185 26.39 4.30 -3.59
C ARG A 185 25.83 4.08 -4.99
N THR A 186 26.22 2.98 -5.63
CA THR A 186 25.74 2.60 -6.96
C THR A 186 25.20 1.18 -6.95
N GLU A 187 24.36 0.86 -7.92
CA GLU A 187 23.87 -0.50 -8.12
C GLU A 187 25.02 -1.44 -8.51
N ASP A 188 25.99 -0.97 -9.28
CA ASP A 188 27.19 -1.75 -9.64
C ASP A 188 28.00 -2.16 -8.39
N ASP A 189 28.14 -1.27 -7.40
CA ASP A 189 28.82 -1.59 -6.13
C ASP A 189 28.08 -2.70 -5.35
N TYR A 190 26.75 -2.64 -5.36
CA TYR A 190 25.90 -3.66 -4.74
C TYR A 190 26.03 -5.00 -5.46
N LEU A 191 25.90 -5.02 -6.79
CA LEU A 191 25.98 -6.24 -7.60
C LEU A 191 27.34 -6.93 -7.44
N ALA A 192 28.43 -6.16 -7.42
CA ALA A 192 29.78 -6.70 -7.20
C ALA A 192 29.95 -7.34 -5.80
N ALA A 193 29.15 -6.93 -4.83
CA ALA A 193 29.20 -7.39 -3.45
C ALA A 193 28.03 -8.33 -3.06
N ALA A 194 27.08 -8.58 -3.95
CA ALA A 194 25.82 -9.28 -3.64
C ALA A 194 26.08 -10.68 -3.07
N ASP A 195 27.04 -11.42 -3.61
CA ASP A 195 27.43 -12.76 -3.14
C ASP A 195 28.11 -12.74 -1.74
N SER A 196 28.53 -11.57 -1.26
CA SER A 196 29.13 -11.38 0.07
C SER A 196 28.13 -10.94 1.15
N LEU A 197 26.87 -10.71 0.76
CA LEU A 197 25.84 -10.28 1.68
C LEU A 197 25.35 -11.45 2.53
N GLU A 198 25.18 -11.17 3.81
CA GLU A 198 24.74 -12.13 4.79
C GLU A 198 23.43 -11.69 5.43
N TRP A 199 22.69 -12.64 6.00
CA TRP A 199 21.36 -12.39 6.59
C TRP A 199 21.35 -11.32 7.70
N TYR A 200 22.51 -11.05 8.31
CA TYR A 200 22.69 -10.06 9.37
C TYR A 200 23.10 -8.67 8.84
N ASP A 201 23.32 -8.50 7.54
CA ASP A 201 23.69 -7.20 6.97
C ASP A 201 22.50 -6.24 6.99
N ILE A 202 22.78 -4.95 7.16
CA ILE A 202 21.84 -3.84 7.03
C ILE A 202 22.32 -3.00 5.86
N ILE A 203 21.52 -2.89 4.80
CA ILE A 203 21.96 -2.20 3.57
C ILE A 203 21.48 -0.77 3.52
N VAL A 204 22.33 0.10 2.97
CA VAL A 204 22.02 1.51 2.70
C VAL A 204 22.28 1.79 1.23
N MET A 205 21.25 2.20 0.51
CA MET A 205 21.30 2.49 -0.92
C MET A 205 20.44 3.71 -1.26
N HIS A 206 20.70 4.38 -2.38
CA HIS A 206 19.80 5.41 -2.90
C HIS A 206 18.39 4.85 -3.13
N ARG A 207 18.31 3.77 -3.91
CA ARG A 207 17.14 2.94 -4.11
C ARG A 207 17.57 1.49 -4.04
N VAL A 208 16.90 0.70 -3.21
CA VAL A 208 17.21 -0.72 -3.04
C VAL A 208 16.61 -1.51 -4.21
N PRO A 209 17.37 -2.40 -4.87
CA PRO A 209 16.85 -3.26 -5.93
C PRO A 209 15.81 -4.28 -5.45
N ASP A 210 14.93 -4.68 -6.36
CA ASP A 210 13.85 -5.65 -6.13
C ASP A 210 14.32 -7.08 -5.82
N ASP A 211 15.57 -7.41 -6.12
CA ASP A 211 16.15 -8.74 -5.94
C ASP A 211 16.97 -8.87 -4.66
N VAL A 212 16.84 -7.91 -3.74
CA VAL A 212 17.52 -7.92 -2.44
C VAL A 212 17.24 -9.23 -1.67
N PRO A 213 18.26 -9.90 -1.12
CA PRO A 213 18.05 -11.05 -0.25
C PRO A 213 17.36 -10.63 1.06
N ARG A 214 16.91 -11.60 1.85
CA ARG A 214 16.42 -11.31 3.21
C ARG A 214 17.59 -10.92 4.12
N LEU A 215 17.56 -9.67 4.58
CA LEU A 215 18.61 -9.00 5.37
C LEU A 215 18.07 -8.58 6.74
N ALA A 216 18.92 -8.01 7.61
CA ALA A 216 18.51 -7.56 8.95
C ALA A 216 17.81 -6.19 8.94
N GLY A 217 18.05 -5.36 7.93
CA GLY A 217 17.41 -4.05 7.81
C GLY A 217 17.75 -3.35 6.49
N ILE A 218 16.96 -2.34 6.14
CA ILE A 218 17.05 -1.63 4.87
C ILE A 218 16.94 -0.11 5.11
N VAL A 219 17.79 0.68 4.47
CA VAL A 219 17.70 2.15 4.48
C VAL A 219 17.77 2.68 3.05
N ASN A 220 16.76 3.45 2.65
CA ASN A 220 16.73 4.17 1.38
C ASN A 220 17.21 5.62 1.59
N ALA A 221 18.18 6.07 0.79
CA ALA A 221 18.68 7.44 0.87
C ALA A 221 17.83 8.44 0.05
N ASP A 222 16.97 7.93 -0.84
CA ASP A 222 16.00 8.71 -1.59
C ASP A 222 14.57 8.28 -1.21
N HIS A 223 13.59 9.14 -1.51
CA HIS A 223 12.18 8.79 -1.30
C HIS A 223 11.76 7.57 -2.13
N THR A 224 10.95 6.71 -1.51
CA THR A 224 10.32 5.56 -2.15
C THR A 224 8.84 5.49 -1.76
N THR A 225 8.06 4.73 -2.54
CA THR A 225 6.66 4.45 -2.21
C THR A 225 6.56 3.33 -1.17
N PRO A 226 5.69 3.44 -0.14
CA PRO A 226 5.37 2.34 0.78
C PRO A 226 4.96 1.03 0.10
N LEU A 227 4.45 1.10 -1.14
CA LEU A 227 4.10 -0.09 -1.95
C LEU A 227 5.22 -0.56 -2.88
N SER A 228 6.44 -0.04 -2.76
CA SER A 228 7.57 -0.61 -3.52
C SER A 228 7.73 -2.07 -3.16
N HIS A 229 8.15 -2.88 -4.13
CA HIS A 229 8.33 -4.31 -3.92
C HIS A 229 9.28 -4.59 -2.75
N THR A 230 10.38 -3.85 -2.66
CA THR A 230 11.32 -3.89 -1.53
C THR A 230 10.68 -3.61 -0.17
N ASN A 231 9.73 -2.65 -0.10
CA ASN A 231 9.04 -2.31 1.14
C ASN A 231 8.04 -3.40 1.54
N VAL A 232 7.30 -3.95 0.56
CA VAL A 232 6.39 -5.09 0.80
C VAL A 232 7.17 -6.32 1.28
N LEU A 233 8.34 -6.60 0.69
CA LEU A 233 9.24 -7.67 1.16
C LEU A 233 9.73 -7.40 2.58
N ALA A 234 10.21 -6.19 2.87
CA ALA A 234 10.69 -5.81 4.19
C ALA A 234 9.62 -5.97 5.27
N SER A 235 8.39 -5.56 4.98
CA SER A 235 7.22 -5.72 5.85
C SER A 235 6.92 -7.19 6.08
N GLY A 236 6.82 -8.00 5.01
CA GLY A 236 6.59 -9.44 5.10
C GLY A 236 7.70 -10.21 5.84
N TRP A 237 8.94 -9.72 5.79
CA TRP A 237 10.06 -10.27 6.56
C TRP A 237 10.16 -9.75 7.99
N GLN A 238 9.35 -8.73 8.33
CA GLN A 238 9.36 -8.01 9.61
C GLN A 238 10.73 -7.40 9.93
N VAL A 239 11.38 -6.82 8.92
CA VAL A 239 12.70 -6.17 9.06
C VAL A 239 12.54 -4.65 9.04
N PRO A 240 13.24 -3.91 9.93
CA PRO A 240 13.14 -2.46 9.96
C PRO A 240 13.56 -1.83 8.62
N ASN A 241 12.80 -0.84 8.18
CA ASN A 241 12.99 -0.16 6.91
C ASN A 241 12.57 1.32 6.98
N ALA A 242 13.36 2.21 6.41
CA ALA A 242 13.06 3.64 6.37
C ALA A 242 13.66 4.37 5.17
N VAL A 243 13.13 5.56 4.87
CA VAL A 243 13.81 6.59 4.10
C VAL A 243 14.58 7.49 5.07
N GLN A 244 15.85 7.76 4.80
CA GLN A 244 16.67 8.74 5.51
C GLN A 244 17.50 9.55 4.50
N LEU A 245 17.08 10.78 4.21
CA LEU A 245 17.83 11.69 3.36
C LEU A 245 19.14 12.10 4.04
N GLY A 246 20.22 12.20 3.26
CA GLY A 246 21.55 12.57 3.76
C GLY A 246 22.27 11.46 4.54
N ILE A 247 21.77 10.23 4.53
CA ILE A 247 22.36 9.12 5.30
C ILE A 247 23.81 8.80 4.91
N PHE A 248 24.18 8.96 3.64
CA PHE A 248 25.56 8.71 3.20
C PHE A 248 26.56 9.67 3.84
N ASP A 249 26.21 10.95 3.99
CA ASP A 249 27.08 11.94 4.64
C ASP A 249 27.30 11.58 6.11
N ARG A 250 26.25 11.12 6.79
CA ARG A 250 26.32 10.63 8.17
C ARG A 250 27.21 9.40 8.30
N ILE A 251 27.04 8.42 7.40
CA ILE A 251 27.84 7.19 7.38
C ILE A 251 29.33 7.49 7.19
N ASP A 252 29.66 8.43 6.32
CA ASP A 252 31.04 8.86 6.10
C ASP A 252 31.59 9.61 7.34
N ALA A 253 30.82 10.55 7.89
CA ALA A 253 31.24 11.34 9.04
C ALA A 253 31.51 10.48 10.28
N GLU A 254 30.65 9.48 10.52
CA GLU A 254 30.74 8.57 11.66
C GLU A 254 31.53 7.28 11.36
N GLN A 255 32.00 7.09 10.12
CA GLN A 255 32.76 5.91 9.65
C GLN A 255 32.04 4.58 9.93
N LEU A 256 30.73 4.53 9.65
CA LEU A 256 29.85 3.41 10.00
C LEU A 256 29.87 2.24 9.00
N ASN A 257 30.34 2.45 7.76
CA ASN A 257 30.33 1.41 6.74
C ASN A 257 31.19 0.20 7.16
N GLY A 258 30.60 -0.99 7.14
CA GLY A 258 31.21 -2.24 7.59
C GLY A 258 31.19 -2.47 9.10
N ARG A 259 30.70 -1.51 9.91
CA ARG A 259 30.60 -1.66 11.37
C ARG A 259 29.32 -2.38 11.79
N TRP A 260 29.38 -2.98 12.97
CA TRP A 260 28.21 -3.49 13.66
C TRP A 260 27.45 -2.33 14.30
N VAL A 261 26.15 -2.29 14.07
CA VAL A 261 25.26 -1.26 14.58
C VAL A 261 23.96 -1.87 15.11
N ARG A 262 23.40 -1.21 16.13
CA ARG A 262 21.98 -1.27 16.42
C ARG A 262 21.27 -0.24 15.56
N TYR A 263 20.38 -0.72 14.71
CA TYR A 263 19.52 0.07 13.84
C TYR A 263 18.10 0.09 14.39
N GLU A 264 17.51 1.28 14.51
CA GLU A 264 16.15 1.46 15.02
C GLU A 264 15.38 2.46 14.16
N VAL A 265 14.14 2.08 13.83
CA VAL A 265 13.14 2.89 13.12
C VAL A 265 11.98 3.09 14.07
N ASP A 266 11.91 4.29 14.64
CA ASP A 266 10.82 4.72 15.52
C ASP A 266 9.91 5.70 14.76
N PRO A 267 8.61 5.39 14.58
CA PRO A 267 7.65 6.31 13.97
C PRO A 267 7.49 7.66 14.68
N ALA A 268 7.90 7.76 15.95
CA ALA A 268 7.86 9.00 16.73
C ALA A 268 9.16 9.84 16.64
N ALA A 269 10.21 9.32 16.01
CA ALA A 269 11.50 10.00 15.85
C ALA A 269 11.54 10.87 14.58
N ASP A 270 12.53 11.77 14.54
CA ASP A 270 12.79 12.67 13.40
C ASP A 270 13.86 12.10 12.44
N GLU A 271 14.54 11.02 12.83
CA GLU A 271 15.56 10.29 12.05
C GLU A 271 15.69 8.83 12.52
N ILE A 272 16.34 8.00 11.70
CA ILE A 272 16.77 6.66 12.13
C ILE A 272 17.85 6.75 13.21
N THR A 273 17.87 5.77 14.10
CA THR A 273 18.98 5.62 15.05
C THR A 273 19.95 4.55 14.56
N LEU A 274 21.22 4.90 14.43
CA LEU A 274 22.33 3.99 14.19
C LEU A 274 23.33 4.12 15.35
N THR A 275 23.39 3.12 16.24
CA THR A 275 24.33 3.11 17.36
C THR A 275 25.40 2.04 17.14
N PRO A 276 26.69 2.39 17.03
CA PRO A 276 27.76 1.40 16.91
C PRO A 276 27.78 0.42 18.08
N THR A 277 28.06 -0.86 17.81
CA THR A 277 28.20 -1.91 18.83
C THR A 277 29.54 -2.63 18.69
N GLU A 278 30.12 -3.05 19.81
CA GLU A 278 31.38 -3.83 19.82
C GLU A 278 31.12 -5.33 19.59
N ASP A 279 29.97 -5.84 20.04
CA ASP A 279 29.59 -7.23 19.89
C ASP A 279 28.99 -7.50 18.51
N ALA A 280 29.59 -8.44 17.79
CA ALA A 280 28.97 -9.04 16.61
C ALA A 280 27.77 -9.90 17.05
N VAL A 281 26.70 -9.92 16.25
CA VAL A 281 25.61 -10.89 16.43
C VAL A 281 26.22 -12.29 16.34
N ASP A 282 25.74 -13.23 17.17
CA ASP A 282 26.16 -14.63 17.06
C ASP A 282 25.70 -15.21 15.72
N VAL A 283 26.59 -15.13 14.73
CA VAL A 283 26.36 -15.58 13.35
C VAL A 283 26.09 -17.09 13.25
N SER A 284 26.45 -17.87 14.28
CA SER A 284 26.19 -19.30 14.32
C SER A 284 24.73 -19.62 14.60
N ARG A 285 24.00 -18.71 15.28
CA ARG A 285 22.59 -18.86 15.63
C ARG A 285 21.71 -18.19 14.59
N LYS A 286 21.53 -18.87 13.45
CA LYS A 286 20.63 -18.40 12.40
C LYS A 286 19.20 -18.22 12.93
N PRO A 287 18.46 -17.19 12.48
CA PRO A 287 17.09 -16.94 12.93
C PRO A 287 16.15 -18.13 12.64
N ALA A 288 15.07 -18.29 13.42
CA ALA A 288 14.11 -19.38 13.26
C ALA A 288 13.48 -19.44 11.85
N TRP A 289 13.31 -18.28 11.20
CA TRP A 289 12.81 -18.20 9.84
C TRP A 289 13.77 -18.77 8.79
N TYR A 290 15.06 -18.89 9.12
CA TYR A 290 16.05 -19.57 8.28
C TYR A 290 15.82 -21.09 8.24
N ALA A 291 15.05 -21.63 9.20
CA ALA A 291 14.73 -23.06 9.31
C ALA A 291 13.25 -23.39 9.03
N GLN A 292 12.39 -22.39 8.83
CA GLN A 292 10.97 -22.60 8.56
C GLN A 292 10.78 -23.19 7.15
N ARG A 293 10.00 -24.26 7.07
CA ARG A 293 9.52 -24.81 5.80
C ARG A 293 8.05 -24.46 5.62
N ILE A 294 7.74 -23.70 4.58
CA ILE A 294 6.35 -23.47 4.18
C ILE A 294 5.84 -24.76 3.53
N VAL A 295 4.79 -25.34 4.12
CA VAL A 295 4.11 -26.49 3.54
C VAL A 295 3.01 -25.96 2.62
N LEU A 296 3.12 -26.28 1.33
CA LEU A 296 2.07 -25.97 0.36
C LEU A 296 0.88 -26.90 0.61
N GLU A 297 -0.32 -26.38 0.38
CA GLU A 297 -1.52 -27.22 0.28
C GLU A 297 -1.36 -28.15 -0.94
N GLU A 298 -1.82 -29.39 -0.81
CA GLU A 298 -1.67 -30.40 -1.87
C GLU A 298 -2.43 -29.94 -3.13
N PRO A 299 -1.74 -29.73 -4.27
CA PRO A 299 -2.38 -29.30 -5.49
C PRO A 299 -3.21 -30.44 -6.09
N GLU A 300 -4.39 -30.11 -6.60
CA GLU A 300 -5.24 -31.13 -7.23
C GLU A 300 -4.68 -31.44 -8.61
N SER A 301 -4.12 -32.64 -8.73
CA SER A 301 -3.46 -33.09 -9.96
C SER A 301 -4.39 -33.85 -10.92
N GLN A 302 -5.68 -33.97 -10.60
CA GLN A 302 -6.67 -34.57 -11.47
C GLN A 302 -6.89 -33.72 -12.73
N THR A 303 -7.23 -34.39 -13.83
CA THR A 303 -7.47 -33.71 -15.11
C THR A 303 -8.57 -32.67 -14.96
N SER A 304 -8.19 -31.41 -15.13
CA SER A 304 -9.07 -30.25 -15.00
C SER A 304 -9.20 -29.57 -16.37
N PRO A 305 -10.39 -29.10 -16.75
CA PRO A 305 -10.57 -28.45 -18.04
C PRO A 305 -9.92 -27.06 -18.05
N ILE A 306 -9.59 -26.55 -19.23
CA ILE A 306 -9.37 -25.11 -19.42
C ILE A 306 -10.73 -24.44 -19.33
N THR A 307 -10.86 -23.35 -18.56
CA THR A 307 -12.16 -22.69 -18.34
C THR A 307 -12.01 -21.18 -18.37
N SER A 308 -13.12 -20.48 -18.64
CA SER A 308 -13.22 -19.03 -18.46
C SER A 308 -13.09 -18.64 -16.98
N LEU A 309 -12.47 -17.48 -16.72
CA LEU A 309 -12.25 -16.95 -15.38
C LEU A 309 -13.55 -16.78 -14.59
N ASP A 310 -14.64 -16.35 -15.22
CA ASP A 310 -15.94 -16.13 -14.58
C ASP A 310 -16.59 -17.39 -13.96
N ARG A 311 -16.11 -18.58 -14.37
CA ARG A 311 -16.53 -19.87 -13.81
C ARG A 311 -15.72 -20.31 -12.59
N LEU A 312 -14.58 -19.68 -12.32
CA LEU A 312 -13.74 -20.02 -11.17
C LEU A 312 -14.24 -19.38 -9.88
N ARG A 313 -13.93 -20.00 -8.75
CA ARG A 313 -14.18 -19.50 -7.38
C ARG A 313 -12.91 -19.63 -6.53
N LEU A 314 -12.92 -19.05 -5.33
CA LEU A 314 -11.75 -19.10 -4.42
C LEU A 314 -11.17 -20.50 -4.20
N HIS A 315 -12.02 -21.53 -4.11
CA HIS A 315 -11.59 -22.90 -3.88
C HIS A 315 -10.87 -23.53 -5.09
N ASP A 316 -10.97 -22.94 -6.29
CA ASP A 316 -10.25 -23.41 -7.48
C ASP A 316 -8.75 -23.08 -7.46
N ARG A 317 -8.27 -22.36 -6.42
CA ARG A 317 -6.84 -22.04 -6.24
C ARG A 317 -5.92 -23.26 -6.28
N HIS A 318 -6.41 -24.42 -5.84
CA HIS A 318 -5.67 -25.68 -5.83
C HIS A 318 -5.48 -26.29 -7.24
N ARG A 319 -6.20 -25.79 -8.24
CA ARG A 319 -6.21 -26.29 -9.62
C ARG A 319 -5.62 -25.29 -10.60
N TYR A 320 -5.85 -24.00 -10.38
CA TYR A 320 -5.48 -22.92 -11.32
C TYR A 320 -4.56 -21.86 -10.69
N GLY A 321 -4.24 -21.97 -9.40
CA GLY A 321 -3.46 -20.98 -8.65
C GLY A 321 -4.28 -19.81 -8.11
N THR A 322 -3.66 -19.05 -7.21
CA THR A 322 -4.34 -18.04 -6.39
C THR A 322 -4.87 -16.86 -7.23
N LYS A 323 -4.08 -16.34 -8.18
CA LYS A 323 -4.49 -15.20 -9.02
C LYS A 323 -5.73 -15.52 -9.87
N ALA A 324 -5.74 -16.70 -10.50
CA ALA A 324 -6.88 -17.12 -11.33
C ALA A 324 -8.15 -17.29 -10.49
N ALA A 325 -8.04 -17.89 -9.31
CA ALA A 325 -9.16 -18.06 -8.39
C ALA A 325 -9.70 -16.72 -7.88
N ASN A 326 -8.83 -15.77 -7.52
CA ASN A 326 -9.24 -14.44 -7.07
C ASN A 326 -9.94 -13.63 -8.16
N LEU A 327 -9.43 -13.66 -9.40
CA LEU A 327 -10.10 -13.00 -10.53
C LEU A 327 -11.45 -13.64 -10.84
N GLY A 328 -11.56 -14.96 -10.75
CA GLY A 328 -12.84 -15.65 -10.93
C GLY A 328 -13.86 -15.34 -9.84
N GLU A 329 -13.43 -15.28 -8.58
CA GLU A 329 -14.30 -14.83 -7.49
C GLU A 329 -14.75 -13.39 -7.69
N LEU A 330 -13.86 -12.51 -8.18
CA LEU A 330 -14.21 -11.12 -8.47
C LEU A 330 -15.29 -11.04 -9.57
N HIS A 331 -15.16 -11.82 -10.65
CA HIS A 331 -16.21 -11.96 -11.67
C HIS A 331 -17.54 -12.41 -11.03
N HIS A 332 -17.51 -13.39 -10.13
CA HIS A 332 -18.69 -13.87 -9.43
C HIS A 332 -19.37 -12.78 -8.61
N VAL A 333 -18.62 -12.03 -7.81
CA VAL A 333 -19.11 -10.96 -6.94
C VAL A 333 -19.73 -9.84 -7.76
N LEU A 334 -19.12 -9.43 -8.87
CA LEU A 334 -19.69 -8.39 -9.74
C LEU A 334 -20.99 -8.86 -10.39
N ALA A 335 -21.06 -10.11 -10.86
CA ALA A 335 -22.24 -10.65 -11.51
C ALA A 335 -23.38 -10.94 -10.52
N ASN A 336 -23.09 -11.49 -9.35
CA ASN A 336 -24.10 -12.08 -8.45
C ASN A 336 -24.23 -11.34 -7.10
N GLY A 337 -23.34 -10.39 -6.81
CA GLY A 337 -23.24 -9.74 -5.51
C GLY A 337 -22.60 -10.64 -4.45
N SER A 338 -22.52 -10.14 -3.22
CA SER A 338 -22.12 -10.94 -2.06
C SER A 338 -22.75 -10.38 -0.79
N GLY A 339 -23.26 -11.25 0.08
CA GLY A 339 -23.76 -10.85 1.40
C GLY A 339 -22.68 -10.41 2.39
N ARG A 340 -21.39 -10.48 2.02
CA ARG A 340 -20.25 -10.07 2.85
C ARG A 340 -19.79 -8.64 2.61
N LEU A 341 -20.29 -7.95 1.57
CA LEU A 341 -19.77 -6.64 1.15
C LEU A 341 -19.85 -5.56 2.24
N LEU A 342 -20.86 -5.64 3.11
CA LEU A 342 -21.05 -4.68 4.20
C LEU A 342 -20.21 -5.00 5.44
N GLY A 343 -19.51 -6.13 5.46
CA GLY A 343 -18.88 -6.69 6.65
C GLY A 343 -17.99 -5.70 7.40
N PHE A 344 -17.08 -5.01 6.70
CA PHE A 344 -16.21 -3.99 7.30
C PHE A 344 -16.98 -2.89 8.05
N TYR A 345 -18.12 -2.47 7.50
CA TYR A 345 -18.95 -1.40 8.07
C TYR A 345 -19.90 -1.90 9.17
N GLN A 346 -20.11 -3.21 9.28
CA GLN A 346 -20.93 -3.82 10.34
C GLN A 346 -20.15 -4.04 11.65
N VAL A 347 -18.82 -4.03 11.58
CA VAL A 347 -17.96 -4.22 12.76
C VAL A 347 -18.14 -3.04 13.73
N ARG A 348 -18.28 -3.36 15.02
CA ARG A 348 -18.40 -2.38 16.09
C ARG A 348 -17.12 -1.55 16.24
N ARG A 349 -17.26 -0.23 16.28
CA ARG A 349 -16.16 0.74 16.44
C ARG A 349 -16.52 1.73 17.55
N PRO A 350 -16.31 1.39 18.84
CA PRO A 350 -16.72 2.23 19.96
C PRO A 350 -16.27 3.69 19.79
N PRO A 351 -17.14 4.67 20.12
CA PRO A 351 -18.45 4.51 20.76
C PRO A 351 -19.58 4.04 19.82
N ARG A 352 -19.30 3.85 18.52
CA ARG A 352 -20.31 3.50 17.50
C ARG A 352 -20.56 2.00 17.44
N GLU A 353 -21.82 1.64 17.28
CA GLU A 353 -22.24 0.24 17.10
C GLU A 353 -21.83 -0.30 15.73
N ASN A 354 -21.81 0.53 14.68
CA ASN A 354 -21.33 0.20 13.33
C ASN A 354 -21.09 1.49 12.51
N LEU A 355 -20.61 1.34 11.28
CA LEU A 355 -20.32 2.42 10.32
C LEU A 355 -21.30 2.45 9.12
N LEU A 356 -22.42 1.74 9.18
CA LEU A 356 -23.40 1.69 8.08
C LEU A 356 -23.96 3.08 7.68
N PRO A 357 -24.22 4.02 8.62
CA PRO A 357 -24.67 5.36 8.25
C PRO A 357 -23.65 6.13 7.40
N TYR A 358 -22.35 5.92 7.64
CA TYR A 358 -21.28 6.50 6.83
C TYR A 358 -21.26 5.90 5.43
N LEU A 359 -21.39 4.57 5.33
CA LEU A 359 -21.50 3.91 4.03
C LEU A 359 -22.71 4.39 3.24
N ALA A 360 -23.87 4.56 3.87
CA ALA A 360 -25.08 5.07 3.21
C ALA A 360 -24.83 6.44 2.57
N LYS A 361 -24.14 7.35 3.29
CA LYS A 361 -23.71 8.65 2.75
C LYS A 361 -22.77 8.49 1.55
N LEU A 362 -21.77 7.61 1.64
CA LEU A 362 -20.82 7.35 0.54
C LEU A 362 -21.48 6.71 -0.69
N LEU A 363 -22.55 5.94 -0.48
CA LEU A 363 -23.37 5.34 -1.53
C LEU A 363 -24.48 6.27 -2.04
N GLU A 364 -24.61 7.47 -1.47
CA GLU A 364 -25.63 8.47 -1.79
C GLU A 364 -27.07 7.92 -1.65
N VAL A 365 -27.31 7.11 -0.62
CA VAL A 365 -28.63 6.53 -0.30
C VAL A 365 -29.04 6.80 1.16
N PRO A 366 -30.35 6.79 1.48
CA PRO A 366 -30.82 6.82 2.86
C PRO A 366 -30.25 5.66 3.70
N VAL A 367 -30.08 5.87 5.01
CA VAL A 367 -29.52 4.87 5.94
C VAL A 367 -30.41 3.63 6.08
N ASP A 368 -31.72 3.77 5.88
CA ASP A 368 -32.72 2.71 5.91
C ASP A 368 -32.92 2.00 4.56
N ALA A 369 -32.19 2.40 3.52
CA ALA A 369 -32.21 1.73 2.22
C ALA A 369 -31.50 0.36 2.27
N ASP A 370 -31.68 -0.44 1.22
CA ASP A 370 -30.89 -1.66 1.03
C ASP A 370 -29.45 -1.28 0.63
N LEU A 371 -28.59 -1.17 1.64
CA LEU A 371 -27.17 -0.81 1.47
C LEU A 371 -26.40 -1.90 0.71
N ASN A 372 -26.83 -3.16 0.77
CA ASN A 372 -26.16 -4.25 0.07
C ASN A 372 -26.42 -4.13 -1.44
N ASP A 373 -27.66 -3.87 -1.84
CA ASP A 373 -28.00 -3.59 -3.23
C ASP A 373 -27.32 -2.33 -3.74
N ALA A 374 -27.23 -1.27 -2.92
CA ALA A 374 -26.50 -0.06 -3.28
C ALA A 374 -24.99 -0.31 -3.47
N ALA A 375 -24.37 -1.13 -2.61
CA ALA A 375 -22.97 -1.54 -2.73
C ALA A 375 -22.73 -2.37 -4.01
N ILE A 376 -23.63 -3.32 -4.33
CA ILE A 376 -23.55 -4.11 -5.57
C ILE A 376 -23.66 -3.21 -6.81
N ARG A 377 -24.56 -2.22 -6.79
CA ARG A 377 -24.68 -1.22 -7.88
C ARG A 377 -23.39 -0.42 -8.04
N LEU A 378 -22.82 0.10 -6.94
CA LEU A 378 -21.56 0.84 -6.98
C LEU A 378 -20.45 0.01 -7.63
N LEU A 379 -20.32 -1.27 -7.26
CA LEU A 379 -19.33 -2.16 -7.87
C LEU A 379 -19.59 -2.38 -9.37
N ARG A 380 -20.83 -2.71 -9.77
CA ARG A 380 -21.16 -2.97 -11.19
C ARG A 380 -21.00 -1.75 -12.09
N ASP A 381 -21.30 -0.56 -11.57
CA ASP A 381 -21.29 0.67 -12.36
C ASP A 381 -19.87 1.21 -12.56
N ASN A 382 -18.94 0.90 -11.64
CA ASN A 382 -17.60 1.51 -11.62
C ASN A 382 -16.45 0.51 -11.88
N ILE A 383 -16.64 -0.77 -11.60
CA ILE A 383 -15.59 -1.81 -11.65
C ILE A 383 -15.85 -2.80 -12.79
N ALA A 384 -14.81 -3.07 -13.56
CA ALA A 384 -14.75 -4.14 -14.55
C ALA A 384 -13.61 -5.12 -14.22
N VAL A 385 -13.65 -6.29 -14.81
CA VAL A 385 -12.60 -7.33 -14.74
C VAL A 385 -12.40 -7.87 -16.14
N PRO A 386 -11.15 -8.06 -16.60
CA PRO A 386 -10.91 -8.55 -17.95
C PRO A 386 -11.45 -9.97 -18.14
N ARG A 387 -11.98 -10.23 -19.32
CA ARG A 387 -12.27 -11.59 -19.79
C ARG A 387 -10.97 -12.37 -19.90
N GLY A 388 -10.99 -13.64 -19.53
CA GLY A 388 -9.84 -14.51 -19.68
C GLY A 388 -10.20 -15.97 -19.51
N ILE A 389 -9.25 -16.83 -19.86
CA ILE A 389 -9.26 -18.26 -19.56
C ILE A 389 -8.13 -18.59 -18.60
N ALA A 390 -8.31 -19.65 -17.82
CA ALA A 390 -7.30 -20.21 -16.94
C ALA A 390 -6.94 -21.64 -17.38
N LEU A 391 -5.64 -21.90 -17.48
CA LEU A 391 -5.06 -23.21 -17.70
C LEU A 391 -4.69 -23.81 -16.34
N PRO A 392 -5.20 -25.01 -16.00
CA PRO A 392 -4.91 -25.63 -14.71
C PRO A 392 -3.53 -26.27 -14.65
N PHE A 393 -3.06 -26.56 -13.44
CA PHE A 393 -1.79 -27.26 -13.17
C PHE A 393 -1.66 -28.58 -13.93
N SER A 394 -2.76 -29.30 -14.14
CA SER A 394 -2.78 -30.54 -14.92
C SER A 394 -2.31 -30.35 -16.39
N VAL A 395 -2.54 -29.18 -17.00
CA VAL A 395 -2.05 -28.88 -18.36
C VAL A 395 -0.53 -28.71 -18.38
N GLN A 396 0.01 -27.95 -17.41
CA GLN A 396 1.47 -27.82 -17.26
C GLN A 396 2.11 -29.20 -17.06
N ARG A 397 1.58 -29.99 -16.13
CA ARG A 397 2.10 -31.33 -15.81
C ARG A 397 2.17 -32.21 -17.05
N ARG A 398 1.07 -32.31 -17.81
CA ARG A 398 1.01 -33.09 -19.06
C ARG A 398 2.03 -32.62 -20.10
N PHE A 399 2.24 -31.31 -20.21
CA PHE A 399 3.27 -30.74 -21.08
C PHE A 399 4.69 -31.11 -20.63
N LEU A 400 4.99 -31.02 -19.33
CA LEU A 400 6.31 -31.39 -18.81
C LEU A 400 6.57 -32.89 -18.96
N GLU A 401 5.54 -33.73 -18.77
CA GLU A 401 5.61 -35.19 -18.91
C GLU A 401 5.74 -35.65 -20.37
N SER A 402 5.35 -34.82 -21.35
CA SER A 402 5.46 -35.17 -22.78
C SER A 402 6.90 -35.15 -23.30
N SER A 403 7.88 -34.72 -22.51
CA SER A 403 9.30 -34.64 -22.89
C SER A 403 10.20 -35.35 -21.87
N PRO A 404 10.73 -36.54 -22.20
CA PRO A 404 11.66 -37.26 -21.32
C PRO A 404 12.90 -36.45 -20.94
N ARG A 405 13.36 -35.55 -21.82
CA ARG A 405 14.50 -34.66 -21.56
C ARG A 405 14.19 -33.62 -20.48
N VAL A 406 12.98 -33.06 -20.51
CA VAL A 406 12.51 -32.11 -19.48
C VAL A 406 12.41 -32.84 -18.14
N GLN A 407 11.77 -34.02 -18.10
CA GLN A 407 11.66 -34.84 -16.88
C GLN A 407 13.02 -35.18 -16.28
N GLN A 408 13.99 -35.60 -17.11
CA GLN A 408 15.34 -35.89 -16.64
C GLN A 408 16.04 -34.65 -16.07
N SER A 409 15.85 -33.48 -16.68
CA SER A 409 16.45 -32.23 -16.22
C SER A 409 15.82 -31.72 -14.91
N ILE A 410 14.51 -31.91 -14.72
CA ILE A 410 13.82 -31.66 -13.44
C ILE A 410 14.43 -32.55 -12.34
N GLY A 411 14.63 -33.84 -12.62
CA GLY A 411 15.26 -34.78 -11.66
C GLY A 411 16.68 -34.37 -11.26
N LYS A 412 17.49 -33.89 -12.21
CA LYS A 412 18.84 -33.36 -11.91
C LYS A 412 18.79 -32.13 -11.01
N LEU A 413 17.90 -31.18 -11.31
CA LEU A 413 17.73 -29.97 -10.52
C LEU A 413 17.30 -30.33 -9.09
N LYS A 414 16.33 -31.24 -8.95
CA LYS A 414 15.89 -31.75 -7.65
C LYS A 414 17.04 -32.33 -6.83
N MET A 415 17.83 -33.23 -7.42
CA MET A 415 18.99 -33.81 -6.74
C MET A 415 20.02 -32.75 -6.32
N ALA A 416 20.24 -31.73 -7.14
CA ALA A 416 21.16 -30.64 -6.80
C ALA A 416 20.66 -29.80 -5.61
N LEU A 417 19.35 -29.54 -5.53
CA LEU A 417 18.74 -28.83 -4.41
C LEU A 417 18.77 -29.65 -3.11
N GLU A 418 18.54 -30.97 -3.19
CA GLU A 418 18.60 -31.86 -2.03
C GLU A 418 20.01 -32.03 -1.47
N LEU A 419 21.04 -31.99 -2.33
CA LEU A 419 22.44 -32.15 -1.98
C LEU A 419 23.19 -30.83 -1.73
N ASP A 420 22.49 -29.68 -1.81
CA ASP A 420 23.03 -28.33 -1.64
C ASP A 420 24.28 -28.06 -2.52
N VAL A 421 24.18 -28.45 -3.79
CA VAL A 421 25.30 -28.36 -4.75
C VAL A 421 25.34 -26.97 -5.40
N PRO A 422 26.50 -26.32 -5.61
CA PRO A 422 26.57 -24.94 -6.12
C PRO A 422 26.01 -24.70 -7.54
N ASP A 423 25.77 -25.75 -8.34
CA ASP A 423 25.51 -25.64 -9.79
C ASP A 423 24.00 -25.52 -10.15
N VAL A 424 23.17 -25.09 -9.19
CA VAL A 424 21.70 -24.97 -9.34
C VAL A 424 21.33 -24.01 -10.46
N ASP A 425 21.96 -22.85 -10.54
CA ASP A 425 21.63 -21.81 -11.53
C ASP A 425 21.81 -22.30 -12.97
N ARG A 426 22.89 -23.03 -13.23
CA ARG A 426 23.15 -23.61 -14.56
C ARG A 426 22.08 -24.63 -14.93
N LEU A 427 21.66 -25.47 -13.99
CA LEU A 427 20.61 -26.48 -14.19
C LEU A 427 19.25 -25.82 -14.44
N CYS A 428 18.92 -24.75 -13.69
CA CYS A 428 17.74 -23.92 -13.92
C CYS A 428 17.71 -23.37 -15.35
N LEU A 429 18.80 -22.72 -15.79
CA LEU A 429 18.90 -22.13 -17.13
C LEU A 429 18.84 -23.18 -18.25
N GLU A 430 19.39 -24.38 -18.04
CA GLU A 430 19.27 -25.51 -18.97
C GLU A 430 17.82 -25.99 -19.07
N LEU A 431 17.14 -26.18 -17.93
CA LEU A 431 15.75 -26.62 -17.87
C LEU A 431 14.80 -25.58 -18.51
N GLN A 432 15.00 -24.29 -18.26
CA GLN A 432 14.22 -23.24 -18.92
C GLN A 432 14.34 -23.30 -20.45
N ARG A 433 15.56 -23.48 -20.97
CA ARG A 433 15.78 -23.65 -22.42
C ARG A 433 15.06 -24.88 -22.97
N LEU A 434 15.07 -26.00 -22.24
CA LEU A 434 14.34 -27.21 -22.64
C LEU A 434 12.83 -27.00 -22.65
N ILE A 435 12.27 -26.34 -21.63
CA ILE A 435 10.84 -26.01 -21.56
C ILE A 435 10.44 -25.14 -22.75
N ARG A 436 11.15 -24.04 -22.99
CA ARG A 436 10.89 -23.13 -24.12
C ARG A 436 11.00 -23.82 -25.48
N GLY A 437 11.93 -24.77 -25.63
CA GLY A 437 12.16 -25.53 -26.86
C GLY A 437 11.20 -26.71 -27.08
N THR A 438 10.46 -27.15 -26.05
CA THR A 438 9.57 -28.31 -26.18
C THR A 438 8.31 -27.95 -26.97
N ARG A 439 7.89 -28.86 -27.86
CA ARG A 439 6.63 -28.74 -28.61
C ARG A 439 5.46 -29.09 -27.70
N ILE A 440 4.43 -28.26 -27.70
CA ILE A 440 3.17 -28.54 -27.01
C ILE A 440 2.43 -29.66 -27.77
N PRO A 441 1.99 -30.75 -27.11
CA PRO A 441 1.15 -31.79 -27.71
C PRO A 441 -0.06 -31.23 -28.45
N ASP A 442 -0.43 -31.85 -29.57
CA ASP A 442 -1.47 -31.31 -30.48
C ASP A 442 -2.85 -31.24 -29.80
N ASP A 443 -3.18 -32.22 -28.95
CA ASP A 443 -4.43 -32.23 -28.18
C ASP A 443 -4.48 -31.10 -27.13
N LEU A 444 -3.36 -30.78 -26.48
CA LEU A 444 -3.27 -29.63 -25.56
C LEU A 444 -3.39 -28.30 -26.32
N ARG A 445 -2.77 -28.21 -27.50
CA ARG A 445 -2.88 -27.03 -28.38
C ARG A 445 -4.33 -26.82 -28.81
N GLU A 446 -5.00 -27.86 -29.30
CA GLU A 446 -6.41 -27.81 -29.69
C GLU A 446 -7.32 -27.40 -28.53
N ALA A 447 -7.08 -27.90 -27.31
CA ALA A 447 -7.85 -27.52 -26.14
C ALA A 447 -7.70 -26.02 -25.79
N VAL A 448 -6.48 -25.48 -25.85
CA VAL A 448 -6.21 -24.06 -25.63
C VAL A 448 -6.85 -23.22 -26.74
N ASP A 449 -6.66 -23.57 -28.00
CA ASP A 449 -7.22 -22.84 -29.15
C ASP A 449 -8.75 -22.81 -29.09
N SER A 450 -9.39 -23.95 -28.76
CA SER A 450 -10.83 -24.04 -28.59
C SER A 450 -11.34 -23.10 -27.50
N ALA A 451 -10.69 -23.05 -26.34
CA ALA A 451 -11.04 -22.16 -25.24
C ALA A 451 -10.82 -20.68 -25.58
N LEU A 452 -9.75 -20.34 -26.30
CA LEU A 452 -9.50 -18.97 -26.76
C LEU A 452 -10.60 -18.51 -27.73
N VAL A 453 -11.01 -19.36 -28.67
CA VAL A 453 -12.05 -19.02 -29.65
C VAL A 453 -13.42 -18.88 -28.99
N SER A 454 -13.79 -19.82 -28.10
CA SER A 454 -15.11 -19.84 -27.48
C SER A 454 -15.30 -18.74 -26.44
N GLU A 455 -14.30 -18.50 -25.59
CA GLU A 455 -14.43 -17.60 -24.44
C GLU A 455 -13.85 -16.21 -24.71
N LEU A 456 -12.89 -16.05 -25.65
CA LEU A 456 -12.21 -14.79 -25.97
C LEU A 456 -12.34 -14.37 -27.44
N GLY A 457 -13.37 -14.84 -28.13
CA GLY A 457 -13.72 -14.38 -29.47
C GLY A 457 -13.81 -12.84 -29.54
N GLY A 458 -13.13 -12.26 -30.54
CA GLY A 458 -13.07 -10.81 -30.78
C GLY A 458 -11.94 -10.07 -30.07
N VAL A 459 -11.24 -10.70 -29.12
CA VAL A 459 -10.06 -10.12 -28.46
C VAL A 459 -8.87 -10.11 -29.42
N ARG A 460 -8.14 -9.00 -29.45
CA ARG A 460 -7.00 -8.78 -30.38
C ARG A 460 -5.63 -8.82 -29.71
N THR A 461 -5.59 -8.40 -28.45
CA THR A 461 -4.36 -8.29 -27.66
C THR A 461 -4.59 -8.97 -26.32
N PHE A 462 -3.64 -9.81 -25.93
CA PHE A 462 -3.72 -10.65 -24.74
C PHE A 462 -2.57 -10.36 -23.78
N VAL A 463 -2.83 -10.64 -22.51
CA VAL A 463 -1.81 -10.76 -21.46
C VAL A 463 -1.78 -12.22 -20.99
N VAL A 464 -0.58 -12.78 -20.86
CA VAL A 464 -0.35 -14.14 -20.36
C VAL A 464 0.35 -14.06 -19.01
N ARG A 465 -0.34 -14.43 -17.92
CA ARG A 465 0.12 -14.24 -16.53
C ARG A 465 0.36 -15.57 -15.82
N SER A 466 1.34 -15.58 -14.93
CA SER A 466 1.53 -16.66 -13.95
C SER A 466 0.35 -16.74 -12.97
N SER A 467 0.02 -17.96 -12.53
CA SER A 467 -0.89 -18.20 -11.41
C SER A 467 -0.47 -19.51 -10.73
N SER A 468 0.55 -19.43 -9.87
CA SER A 468 1.11 -20.58 -9.15
C SER A 468 0.39 -20.86 -7.82
N ASN A 469 0.49 -22.09 -7.31
CA ASN A 469 0.09 -22.45 -5.93
C ASN A 469 1.11 -22.01 -4.87
N ALA A 470 2.32 -21.67 -5.31
CA ALA A 470 3.38 -21.09 -4.50
C ALA A 470 3.42 -19.55 -4.68
N GLU A 471 2.24 -18.92 -4.72
CA GLU A 471 2.06 -17.47 -4.76
C GLU A 471 1.20 -17.02 -3.57
N ASP A 472 1.48 -15.81 -3.07
CA ASP A 472 0.70 -15.14 -2.02
C ASP A 472 0.52 -15.98 -0.74
N LEU A 473 1.61 -16.60 -0.26
CA LEU A 473 1.63 -17.42 0.96
C LEU A 473 1.97 -16.57 2.19
N ALA A 474 1.48 -16.98 3.36
CA ALA A 474 1.86 -16.35 4.62
C ALA A 474 3.39 -16.47 4.84
N GLY A 475 4.06 -15.32 4.98
CA GLY A 475 5.52 -15.27 5.15
C GLY A 475 6.35 -15.45 3.87
N PHE A 476 5.70 -15.57 2.69
CA PHE A 476 6.37 -15.62 1.39
C PHE A 476 5.57 -14.85 0.32
N SER A 477 6.01 -13.63 0.05
CA SER A 477 5.49 -12.85 -1.08
C SER A 477 6.18 -13.28 -2.37
N ALA A 478 5.40 -13.74 -3.35
CA ALA A 478 5.89 -14.08 -4.67
C ALA A 478 5.83 -12.91 -5.66
N ALA A 479 5.70 -11.67 -5.17
CA ALA A 479 5.70 -10.48 -6.00
C ALA A 479 6.93 -10.47 -6.92
N GLY A 480 6.72 -10.24 -8.22
CA GLY A 480 7.79 -10.18 -9.21
C GLY A 480 8.66 -11.44 -9.38
N ILE A 481 8.28 -12.60 -8.82
CA ILE A 481 9.08 -13.85 -8.94
C ILE A 481 8.86 -14.57 -10.27
N TYR A 482 7.67 -14.44 -10.85
CA TYR A 482 7.25 -15.15 -12.06
C TYR A 482 6.89 -14.18 -13.19
N GLU A 483 6.90 -14.68 -14.42
CA GLU A 483 6.74 -13.86 -15.62
C GLU A 483 5.27 -13.51 -15.91
N SER A 484 5.05 -12.32 -16.46
CA SER A 484 3.79 -11.91 -17.09
C SER A 484 4.12 -11.23 -18.41
N ILE A 485 3.55 -11.73 -19.51
CA ILE A 485 3.87 -11.29 -20.86
C ILE A 485 2.70 -10.48 -21.41
N ASN A 486 2.94 -9.18 -21.59
CA ASN A 486 1.99 -8.22 -22.16
C ASN A 486 2.06 -8.19 -23.69
N HIS A 487 1.09 -7.53 -24.32
CA HIS A 487 1.03 -7.22 -25.75
C HIS A 487 1.18 -8.45 -26.67
N VAL A 488 0.49 -9.54 -26.33
CA VAL A 488 0.49 -10.77 -27.12
C VAL A 488 -0.62 -10.70 -28.17
N THR A 489 -0.27 -10.70 -29.45
CA THR A 489 -1.24 -10.44 -30.55
C THR A 489 -1.41 -11.59 -31.55
N THR A 490 -0.64 -12.68 -31.42
CA THR A 490 -0.69 -13.82 -32.35
C THR A 490 -0.80 -15.14 -31.59
N ALA A 491 -1.46 -16.14 -32.19
CA ALA A 491 -1.61 -17.47 -31.58
C ALA A 491 -0.25 -18.10 -31.23
N ASP A 492 0.72 -18.05 -32.14
CA ASP A 492 2.07 -18.57 -31.88
C ASP A 492 2.75 -17.87 -30.70
N ARG A 493 2.52 -16.56 -30.55
CA ARG A 493 3.06 -15.81 -29.41
C ARG A 493 2.34 -16.18 -28.12
N ILE A 494 1.03 -16.47 -28.13
CA ILE A 494 0.31 -16.99 -26.94
C ILE A 494 0.96 -18.28 -26.45
N PHE A 495 1.18 -19.26 -27.33
CA PHE A 495 1.82 -20.53 -26.94
C PHE A 495 3.28 -20.35 -26.51
N ALA A 496 4.02 -19.43 -27.13
CA ALA A 496 5.37 -19.09 -26.68
C ALA A 496 5.35 -18.48 -25.26
N SER A 497 4.42 -17.57 -24.99
CA SER A 497 4.25 -16.93 -23.69
C SER A 497 3.80 -17.91 -22.61
N ILE A 498 2.91 -18.86 -22.91
CA ILE A 498 2.52 -19.93 -21.98
C ILE A 498 3.75 -20.74 -21.54
N LYS A 499 4.63 -21.10 -22.49
CA LYS A 499 5.89 -21.80 -22.16
C LYS A 499 6.85 -20.91 -21.37
N GLU A 500 6.86 -19.61 -21.61
CA GLU A 500 7.68 -18.67 -20.84
C GLU A 500 7.23 -18.60 -19.38
N VAL A 501 5.92 -18.51 -19.13
CA VAL A 501 5.33 -18.58 -17.79
C VAL A 501 5.65 -19.90 -17.10
N TRP A 502 5.56 -21.03 -17.80
CA TRP A 502 5.98 -22.31 -17.21
C TRP A 502 7.50 -22.38 -16.93
N ALA A 503 8.32 -21.79 -17.80
CA ALA A 503 9.76 -21.72 -17.59
C ALA A 503 10.15 -20.77 -16.43
N SER A 504 9.34 -19.74 -16.14
CA SER A 504 9.62 -18.83 -15.03
C SER A 504 9.53 -19.52 -13.68
N LEU A 505 8.74 -20.59 -13.55
CA LEU A 505 8.69 -21.44 -12.36
C LEU A 505 10.04 -22.09 -12.04
N VAL A 506 10.99 -22.16 -12.97
CA VAL A 506 12.31 -22.78 -12.74
C VAL A 506 13.45 -21.81 -13.07
N SER A 507 13.18 -20.51 -12.98
CA SER A 507 14.23 -19.49 -13.02
C SER A 507 15.15 -19.63 -11.80
N PRO A 508 16.46 -19.30 -11.92
CA PRO A 508 17.37 -19.31 -10.77
C PRO A 508 16.82 -18.57 -9.56
N ARG A 509 16.26 -17.36 -9.78
CA ARG A 509 15.63 -16.53 -8.74
C ARG A 509 14.47 -17.25 -8.06
N SER A 510 13.51 -17.78 -8.82
CA SER A 510 12.32 -18.42 -8.24
C SER A 510 12.64 -19.69 -7.47
N VAL A 511 13.62 -20.47 -7.93
CA VAL A 511 14.07 -21.68 -7.25
C VAL A 511 14.77 -21.33 -5.94
N ARG A 512 15.71 -20.36 -5.96
CA ARG A 512 16.44 -19.92 -4.76
C ARG A 512 15.50 -19.38 -3.68
N LEU A 513 14.57 -18.50 -4.05
CA LEU A 513 13.63 -17.90 -3.09
C LEU A 513 12.70 -18.95 -2.46
N ARG A 514 12.19 -19.90 -3.26
CA ARG A 514 11.39 -21.02 -2.72
C ARG A 514 12.20 -21.95 -1.84
N GLN A 515 13.44 -22.27 -2.22
CA GLN A 515 14.33 -23.11 -1.42
C GLN A 515 14.63 -22.44 -0.06
N GLN A 516 14.89 -21.14 -0.04
CA GLN A 516 15.07 -20.36 1.19
C GLN A 516 13.82 -20.33 2.08
N ALA A 517 12.62 -20.34 1.48
CA ALA A 517 11.35 -20.46 2.18
C ALA A 517 10.97 -21.91 2.53
N GLY A 518 11.83 -22.88 2.17
CA GLY A 518 11.60 -24.31 2.37
C GLY A 518 10.46 -24.90 1.54
N ILE A 519 10.08 -24.24 0.45
CA ILE A 519 9.06 -24.70 -0.50
C ILE A 519 9.68 -25.72 -1.47
N SER A 520 9.07 -26.90 -1.55
CA SER A 520 9.51 -28.00 -2.41
C SER A 520 9.32 -27.69 -3.90
N LEU A 521 10.27 -28.13 -4.72
CA LEU A 521 10.14 -28.10 -6.18
C LEU A 521 9.02 -29.04 -6.66
N ASP A 522 8.81 -30.19 -6.00
CA ASP A 522 7.81 -31.19 -6.39
C ASP A 522 6.36 -30.71 -6.17
N ASP A 523 6.18 -29.84 -5.17
CA ASP A 523 4.86 -29.35 -4.77
C ASP A 523 4.53 -28.00 -5.44
N SER A 524 5.41 -27.50 -6.31
CA SER A 524 5.24 -26.22 -6.99
C SER A 524 4.68 -26.40 -8.40
N TYR A 525 3.51 -25.81 -8.67
CA TYR A 525 2.82 -25.89 -9.96
C TYR A 525 2.47 -24.49 -10.48
N MET A 526 2.41 -24.36 -11.81
CA MET A 526 2.13 -23.11 -12.50
C MET A 526 0.89 -23.24 -13.38
N GLY A 527 -0.19 -22.58 -12.94
CA GLY A 527 -1.34 -22.28 -13.77
C GLY A 527 -1.02 -21.08 -14.65
N VAL A 528 -1.82 -20.88 -15.70
CA VAL A 528 -1.62 -19.75 -16.63
C VAL A 528 -2.94 -19.06 -16.88
N ILE A 529 -2.96 -17.75 -16.76
CA ILE A 529 -4.10 -16.92 -17.16
C ILE A 529 -3.79 -16.36 -18.54
N VAL A 530 -4.70 -16.55 -19.49
CA VAL A 530 -4.67 -15.83 -20.77
C VAL A 530 -5.90 -14.92 -20.80
N GLN A 531 -5.69 -13.62 -20.71
CA GLN A 531 -6.76 -12.64 -20.59
C GLN A 531 -6.64 -11.56 -21.67
N GLU A 532 -7.74 -10.85 -21.93
CA GLU A 532 -7.68 -9.65 -22.74
C GLU A 532 -6.78 -8.60 -22.10
N GLN A 533 -5.99 -7.91 -22.93
CA GLN A 533 -5.24 -6.74 -22.49
C GLN A 533 -6.20 -5.56 -22.37
N VAL A 534 -6.13 -4.88 -21.24
CA VAL A 534 -6.89 -3.65 -20.97
C VAL A 534 -5.94 -2.49 -21.14
N ASP A 535 -6.32 -1.57 -22.02
CA ASP A 535 -5.64 -0.28 -22.17
C ASP A 535 -6.29 0.75 -21.24
N GLY A 536 -5.52 1.69 -20.72
CA GLY A 536 -6.03 2.76 -19.86
C GLY A 536 -5.15 4.00 -19.92
N ALA A 537 -5.70 5.12 -19.47
CA ALA A 537 -4.98 6.39 -19.37
C ALA A 537 -4.12 6.46 -18.10
N ILE A 538 -4.57 5.79 -17.04
CA ILE A 538 -3.87 5.69 -15.76
C ILE A 538 -3.95 4.26 -15.23
N GLY A 539 -2.98 3.86 -14.41
CA GLY A 539 -2.97 2.57 -13.74
C GLY A 539 -2.31 2.68 -12.38
N GLY A 540 -2.49 1.68 -11.54
CA GLY A 540 -2.08 1.81 -10.16
C GLY A 540 -2.20 0.56 -9.33
N VAL A 541 -1.81 0.73 -8.07
CA VAL A 541 -2.01 -0.24 -7.00
C VAL A 541 -2.77 0.44 -5.88
N MET A 542 -3.82 -0.21 -5.38
CA MET A 542 -4.56 0.20 -4.19
C MET A 542 -4.38 -0.85 -3.11
N VAL A 543 -4.07 -0.41 -1.89
CA VAL A 543 -4.17 -1.26 -0.70
C VAL A 543 -5.22 -0.69 0.24
N THR A 544 -6.07 -1.56 0.80
CA THR A 544 -7.20 -1.13 1.65
C THR A 544 -6.77 -0.83 3.10
N THR A 545 -5.56 -0.33 3.29
CA THR A 545 -5.05 0.15 4.57
C THR A 545 -4.08 1.29 4.33
N ASN A 546 -3.78 2.09 5.35
CA ASN A 546 -2.66 3.02 5.28
C ASN A 546 -1.37 2.28 5.70
N PRO A 547 -0.45 1.97 4.77
CA PRO A 547 0.77 1.22 5.10
C PRO A 547 1.67 1.95 6.10
N LEU A 548 1.59 3.29 6.15
CA LEU A 548 2.37 4.13 7.07
C LEU A 548 1.71 4.32 8.45
N ASN A 549 0.40 4.07 8.57
CA ASN A 549 -0.31 4.15 9.85
C ASN A 549 -1.48 3.16 9.87
N ARG A 550 -1.16 1.89 10.13
CA ARG A 550 -2.13 0.78 10.11
C ARG A 550 -3.18 0.85 11.20
N ASN A 551 -2.91 1.59 12.27
CA ASN A 551 -3.87 1.80 13.35
C ASN A 551 -5.05 2.68 12.90
N ASP A 552 -4.86 3.48 11.84
CA ASP A 552 -5.95 4.22 11.22
C ASP A 552 -6.67 3.37 10.16
N PHE A 553 -7.73 2.69 10.61
CA PHE A 553 -8.52 1.79 9.77
C PHE A 553 -9.35 2.51 8.68
N ARG A 554 -9.50 3.84 8.75
CA ARG A 554 -10.46 4.59 7.90
C ARG A 554 -9.96 4.73 6.47
N ASN A 555 -8.64 4.74 6.30
CA ASN A 555 -7.98 5.14 5.08
C ASN A 555 -7.63 3.96 4.16
N VAL A 556 -7.74 4.21 2.86
CA VAL A 556 -7.27 3.37 1.76
C VAL A 556 -6.16 4.13 1.05
N TYR A 557 -5.06 3.44 0.75
CA TYR A 557 -3.91 4.01 0.08
C TYR A 557 -3.91 3.64 -1.40
N VAL A 558 -3.73 4.62 -2.28
CA VAL A 558 -3.80 4.45 -3.74
C VAL A 558 -2.59 5.09 -4.40
N ASN A 559 -1.84 4.30 -5.18
CA ASN A 559 -0.83 4.79 -6.09
C ASN A 559 -1.36 4.90 -7.51
N VAL A 560 -0.95 5.94 -8.22
CA VAL A 560 -1.33 6.20 -9.61
C VAL A 560 -0.09 6.52 -10.43
N SER A 561 0.10 5.73 -11.49
CA SER A 561 1.04 5.99 -12.56
C SER A 561 0.30 6.54 -13.78
N VAL A 562 0.80 7.66 -14.31
CA VAL A 562 0.21 8.35 -15.46
C VAL A 562 0.91 8.02 -16.78
N ASN A 563 2.18 7.62 -16.75
CA ASN A 563 2.95 7.33 -17.97
C ASN A 563 3.11 5.83 -18.23
N SER A 564 3.26 5.03 -17.17
CA SER A 564 3.50 3.58 -17.26
C SER A 564 2.33 2.78 -16.68
N VAL A 565 1.20 2.77 -17.40
CA VAL A 565 -0.01 2.02 -17.03
C VAL A 565 0.24 0.50 -17.03
N THR A 566 1.22 0.03 -17.81
CA THR A 566 1.56 -1.39 -17.93
C THR A 566 2.76 -1.84 -17.09
N GLU A 567 3.58 -0.91 -16.58
CA GLU A 567 4.73 -1.23 -15.71
C GLU A 567 4.64 -0.55 -14.33
N VAL A 568 3.44 -0.25 -13.83
CA VAL A 568 3.19 0.30 -12.49
C VAL A 568 4.00 -0.39 -11.38
N VAL A 569 4.35 -1.66 -11.59
CA VAL A 569 5.05 -2.53 -10.63
C VAL A 569 6.58 -2.50 -10.77
N SER A 570 7.16 -1.95 -11.85
CA SER A 570 8.63 -1.92 -12.04
C SER A 570 9.35 -0.90 -11.14
N GLY A 571 8.60 0.03 -10.53
CA GLY A 571 9.15 1.03 -9.62
C GLY A 571 10.12 2.03 -10.27
N ALA A 572 10.15 2.12 -11.60
CA ALA A 572 11.04 3.02 -12.33
C ALA A 572 10.69 4.50 -12.08
N GLU A 573 9.41 4.86 -12.18
CA GLU A 573 8.86 6.18 -11.86
C GLU A 573 8.19 6.17 -10.49
N LEU A 574 8.35 7.25 -9.73
CA LEU A 574 7.62 7.46 -8.48
C LEU A 574 6.16 7.81 -8.80
N PRO A 575 5.18 7.00 -8.35
CA PRO A 575 3.76 7.27 -8.63
C PRO A 575 3.23 8.42 -7.77
N ILE A 576 2.11 8.99 -8.21
CA ILE A 576 1.28 9.87 -7.37
C ILE A 576 0.65 9.00 -6.29
N GLN A 577 0.62 9.50 -5.04
CA GLN A 577 0.17 8.75 -3.88
C GLN A 577 -1.00 9.48 -3.20
N TYR A 578 -2.07 8.76 -2.93
CA TYR A 578 -3.28 9.28 -2.27
C TYR A 578 -3.65 8.47 -1.04
N LEU A 579 -4.26 9.16 -0.08
CA LEU A 579 -5.05 8.54 0.98
C LEU A 579 -6.49 8.98 0.81
N TYR A 580 -7.41 8.01 0.70
CA TYR A 580 -8.84 8.24 0.64
C TYR A 580 -9.50 7.68 1.89
N SER A 581 -10.32 8.48 2.56
CA SER A 581 -11.15 7.98 3.65
C SER A 581 -12.34 7.22 3.08
N THR A 582 -12.55 6.02 3.61
CA THR A 582 -13.73 5.19 3.33
C THR A 582 -14.78 5.25 4.45
N VAL A 583 -14.63 6.20 5.38
CA VAL A 583 -15.61 6.46 6.45
C VAL A 583 -16.17 7.86 6.29
N GLU A 584 -15.32 8.88 6.41
CA GLU A 584 -15.72 10.28 6.25
C GLU A 584 -15.94 10.68 4.78
N GLY A 585 -15.23 9.99 3.86
CA GLY A 585 -15.16 10.33 2.44
C GLY A 585 -14.03 11.30 2.13
N ASP A 586 -13.85 11.59 0.84
CA ASP A 586 -12.78 12.45 0.31
C ASP A 586 -11.36 11.90 0.53
N GLY A 587 -10.37 12.57 -0.03
CA GLY A 587 -8.97 12.18 0.10
C GLY A 587 -8.00 13.33 0.13
N ARG A 588 -6.72 12.98 0.17
CA ARG A 588 -5.60 13.93 0.07
C ARG A 588 -4.46 13.35 -0.74
N THR A 589 -3.70 14.23 -1.36
CA THR A 589 -2.46 13.88 -2.06
C THR A 589 -1.31 13.84 -1.08
N VAL A 590 -0.70 12.67 -0.93
CA VAL A 590 0.47 12.45 -0.07
C VAL A 590 1.76 12.80 -0.80
N SER A 591 1.87 12.45 -2.08
CA SER A 591 3.05 12.72 -2.90
C SER A 591 2.63 12.82 -4.38
N LEU A 592 3.28 13.69 -5.15
CA LEU A 592 3.14 13.72 -6.62
C LEU A 592 4.08 12.74 -7.32
N GLY A 593 5.04 12.16 -6.59
CA GLY A 593 6.10 11.37 -7.21
C GLY A 593 6.83 12.19 -8.28
N ASP A 594 6.97 11.61 -9.47
CA ASP A 594 7.61 12.28 -10.63
C ASP A 594 6.62 13.09 -11.49
N ALA A 595 5.33 13.10 -11.13
CA ALA A 595 4.32 13.84 -11.89
C ALA A 595 4.48 15.37 -11.71
N PRO A 596 4.36 16.16 -12.79
CA PRO A 596 4.54 17.61 -12.71
C PRO A 596 3.39 18.32 -11.98
N SER A 597 2.23 17.68 -11.88
CA SER A 597 1.03 18.21 -11.26
C SER A 597 0.11 17.09 -10.77
N ASP A 598 -0.77 17.44 -9.84
CA ASP A 598 -1.83 16.56 -9.36
C ASP A 598 -2.89 16.23 -10.44
N LEU A 599 -3.71 15.21 -10.20
CA LEU A 599 -4.80 14.80 -11.08
C LEU A 599 -6.02 15.73 -10.95
N ASP A 600 -6.83 15.77 -12.00
CA ASP A 600 -8.05 16.58 -12.00
C ASP A 600 -9.11 16.04 -11.01
N VAL A 601 -10.14 16.85 -10.77
CA VAL A 601 -11.20 16.54 -9.80
C VAL A 601 -11.98 15.28 -10.21
N ALA A 602 -12.27 15.09 -11.50
CA ALA A 602 -13.06 13.96 -11.99
C ALA A 602 -12.32 12.64 -11.77
N THR A 603 -11.02 12.61 -12.05
CA THR A 603 -10.14 11.47 -11.83
C THR A 603 -10.03 11.15 -10.34
N ARG A 604 -9.82 12.15 -9.48
CA ARG A 604 -9.77 11.94 -8.01
C ARG A 604 -11.10 11.38 -7.47
N GLN A 605 -12.24 11.83 -7.99
CA GLN A 605 -13.55 11.24 -7.65
C GLN A 605 -13.68 9.78 -8.13
N GLN A 606 -13.15 9.43 -9.30
CA GLN A 606 -13.09 8.05 -9.77
C GLN A 606 -12.25 7.17 -8.82
N LEU A 607 -11.10 7.68 -8.35
CA LEU A 607 -10.24 6.99 -7.38
C LEU A 607 -10.87 6.87 -5.99
N GLN A 608 -11.67 7.84 -5.55
CA GLN A 608 -12.48 7.70 -4.32
C GLN A 608 -13.47 6.54 -4.45
N ARG A 609 -14.12 6.38 -5.61
CA ARG A 609 -15.03 5.25 -5.87
C ARG A 609 -14.27 3.91 -5.87
N LEU A 610 -13.05 3.90 -6.41
CA LEU A 610 -12.15 2.74 -6.31
C LEU A 610 -11.84 2.39 -4.86
N ALA A 611 -11.53 3.38 -4.03
CA ALA A 611 -11.23 3.15 -2.61
C ALA A 611 -12.42 2.54 -1.86
N ILE A 612 -13.63 3.04 -2.11
CA ILE A 612 -14.87 2.48 -1.54
C ILE A 612 -15.09 1.05 -2.05
N ALA A 613 -14.95 0.82 -3.36
CA ALA A 613 -15.04 -0.52 -3.96
C ALA A 613 -14.02 -1.48 -3.34
N GLY A 614 -12.78 -1.05 -3.15
CA GLY A 614 -11.73 -1.80 -2.47
C GLY A 614 -12.15 -2.23 -1.08
N ARG A 615 -12.75 -1.33 -0.29
CA ARG A 615 -13.23 -1.65 1.06
C ARG A 615 -14.36 -2.68 1.06
N LEU A 616 -15.28 -2.59 0.10
CA LEU A 616 -16.36 -3.59 -0.07
C LEU A 616 -15.78 -4.96 -0.47
N LEU A 617 -14.81 -4.98 -1.38
CA LEU A 617 -14.12 -6.20 -1.80
C LEU A 617 -13.27 -6.79 -0.65
N GLN A 618 -12.60 -5.97 0.14
CA GLN A 618 -11.90 -6.41 1.35
C GLN A 618 -12.81 -7.24 2.25
N ALA A 619 -14.04 -6.76 2.50
CA ALA A 619 -14.98 -7.48 3.35
C ALA A 619 -15.37 -8.85 2.75
N HIS A 620 -15.52 -8.94 1.43
CA HIS A 620 -15.76 -10.21 0.75
C HIS A 620 -14.58 -11.18 0.86
N PHE A 621 -13.38 -10.73 0.49
CA PHE A 621 -12.16 -11.53 0.41
C PHE A 621 -11.48 -11.78 1.77
N SER A 622 -11.95 -11.14 2.85
CA SER A 622 -11.44 -11.39 4.19
C SER A 622 -11.69 -12.84 4.60
N PRO A 623 -10.68 -13.53 5.19
CA PRO A 623 -10.78 -14.94 5.56
C PRO A 623 -11.72 -15.20 6.75
N ASP A 624 -12.03 -14.17 7.54
CA ASP A 624 -12.89 -14.28 8.72
C ASP A 624 -13.94 -13.15 8.78
N TYR A 625 -14.65 -13.04 9.90
CA TYR A 625 -15.71 -12.05 10.11
C TYR A 625 -15.26 -10.81 10.90
N THR A 626 -13.96 -10.67 11.15
CA THR A 626 -13.38 -9.40 11.63
C THR A 626 -13.29 -8.38 10.50
N PHE A 627 -13.22 -8.85 9.25
CA PHE A 627 -13.08 -8.04 8.04
C PHE A 627 -11.87 -7.11 8.06
N ASP A 628 -10.86 -7.40 8.89
CA ASP A 628 -9.71 -6.53 9.14
C ASP A 628 -8.58 -6.71 8.13
N SER A 629 -8.58 -7.86 7.43
CA SER A 629 -7.50 -8.26 6.54
C SER A 629 -7.54 -7.43 5.25
N PRO A 630 -6.56 -6.54 5.02
CA PRO A 630 -6.53 -5.68 3.84
C PRO A 630 -6.29 -6.47 2.55
N VAL A 631 -6.67 -5.88 1.42
CA VAL A 631 -6.41 -6.41 0.08
C VAL A 631 -5.52 -5.46 -0.71
N ASP A 632 -4.72 -6.04 -1.59
CA ASP A 632 -3.88 -5.40 -2.60
C ASP A 632 -4.53 -5.61 -3.97
N VAL A 633 -4.78 -4.51 -4.68
CA VAL A 633 -5.55 -4.47 -5.93
C VAL A 633 -4.75 -3.72 -6.99
N GLU A 634 -4.41 -4.43 -8.07
CA GLU A 634 -3.87 -3.81 -9.29
C GLU A 634 -5.02 -3.41 -10.20
N TRP A 635 -4.96 -2.17 -10.70
CA TRP A 635 -6.05 -1.60 -11.49
C TRP A 635 -5.55 -0.72 -12.63
N ILE A 636 -6.37 -0.62 -13.67
CA ILE A 636 -6.17 0.23 -14.84
C ILE A 636 -7.48 1.00 -15.05
N ALA A 637 -7.41 2.30 -15.34
CA ALA A 637 -8.61 3.10 -15.59
C ALA A 637 -8.52 3.91 -16.89
N ASP A 638 -9.66 4.02 -17.54
CA ASP A 638 -9.93 5.04 -18.56
C ASP A 638 -10.87 6.12 -17.98
N GLU A 639 -11.30 7.06 -18.82
CA GLU A 639 -12.21 8.15 -18.42
C GLU A 639 -13.55 7.68 -17.84
N LYS A 640 -13.94 6.42 -18.05
CA LYS A 640 -15.28 5.90 -17.73
C LYS A 640 -15.29 4.83 -16.65
N ARG A 641 -14.32 3.91 -16.63
CA ARG A 641 -14.33 2.75 -15.72
C ARG A 641 -12.94 2.40 -15.23
N ILE A 642 -12.94 1.77 -14.06
CA ILE A 642 -11.75 1.12 -13.51
C ILE A 642 -11.87 -0.37 -13.77
N THR A 643 -10.81 -0.95 -14.33
CA THR A 643 -10.68 -2.39 -14.51
C THR A 643 -9.68 -2.92 -13.49
N ILE A 644 -10.14 -3.81 -12.62
CA ILE A 644 -9.26 -4.54 -11.70
C ILE A 644 -8.62 -5.69 -12.47
N VAL A 645 -7.29 -5.70 -12.54
CA VAL A 645 -6.51 -6.71 -13.26
C VAL A 645 -5.90 -7.76 -12.33
N GLN A 646 -5.84 -7.49 -11.03
CA GLN A 646 -5.44 -8.44 -10.00
C GLN A 646 -6.01 -8.02 -8.64
N LEU A 647 -6.37 -9.00 -7.80
CA LEU A 647 -6.72 -8.80 -6.40
C LEU A 647 -6.11 -9.93 -5.57
N ARG A 648 -5.50 -9.58 -4.43
CA ARG A 648 -4.95 -10.55 -3.48
C ARG A 648 -4.99 -10.03 -2.05
N PRO A 649 -4.90 -10.90 -1.02
CA PRO A 649 -4.66 -10.47 0.35
C PRO A 649 -3.37 -9.65 0.44
N TYR A 650 -3.40 -8.56 1.20
CA TYR A 650 -2.21 -7.77 1.50
C TYR A 650 -1.54 -8.33 2.76
N SER A 651 -0.51 -9.15 2.55
CA SER A 651 0.34 -9.70 3.60
C SER A 651 1.43 -8.69 3.92
N ALA A 652 1.39 -8.06 5.10
CA ALA A 652 2.40 -7.09 5.45
C ALA A 652 2.69 -7.03 6.94
#